data_AF-A0A1F3MGP5-F1
#
_entry.id   AF-A0A1F3MGP5-F1
#
_cell.length_a   1.000
_cell.length_b   1.000
_cell.length_c   1.000
_cell.angle_alpha   90.00
_cell.angle_beta   90.00
_cell.angle_gamma   90.00
#
_symmetry.space_group_name_H-M   'P 1'
#
loop_
_entity.id
_entity.type
_entity.pdbx_description
1 polymer ?
#
loop_
_entity_poly.entity_id
_entity_poly.type
_entity_poly.pdbx_seq_one_letter_code
_entity_poly.pdbx_strand_id
1 'polypeptide(L)'
;MQGTLSVSGSVTYVGTVATFKPLTNFAANTTYTATITTGAEDVAGNSMVSNYVWTFSTGTGSDETPPTVISTVPANLATGVAINAKPTATFSEAMDPMTITPSTFTVKQGNLFISGSVTYIGLVATFTPTTNFIANTVYTTTITTGVEDLAGNAMESNYVWTFTTGTSPDIIPPTVISTIPANLATGVELNIKPSATFSEAMDPLTINSLTYTLKTGATFVAGSVSYVGVVAVFTPSTILLANTTYTATITTGVKDLAGNAMLSNYIWTFTTGTIIDIIPPTVISTIPANLATQVTLNIKPTATFSEAMDPLTINALTYTLKQGTTMVAGLVSYSGLVATFTPATSLLANTNYTATITTGVEDLAGNTMVSNYVWTFTTLNVSAPTVILTDPDDLETDVALSKVVTATFSEPMDPLTINEITFTLQNGSNSVTGVISYIGTTASFAPSTNLLPNTLYTGTITTGAMSAGGTPLAANYTWTFTTASMLAPTVISTDPMDLEVDVAFDKVISADFSEEMNSSTITTSTFTLMQGTTVISGLVNYSGFTATLTPSGDLLSNTTYTATITTGAENLSGTPLANDYVWTFTTQEIVISPVDLGTAAPFGAFGGNAGITNQGINTIINGGIATTAASTLVTGFHDGMTGDVYTETPLNVGLVTDGIFAAPPFPGTATSEAIATQALIDANAAYISISPAIMPGGIDPGAGELGGLTLAPGVYMSESGTFNISNGPLTLDAQGDPNATWVFQSAAGLTVGIAGPTGARSIVMTNGALPKNVFWYVGSSATINAAGGGTMVGTIIATAGVTFSTPDNMDQTVLNGRALSLVASVTMVNTTINVPAP
;
A
#
# COMPACT_ATOMS: atom_id res chain seq x y z
N MET A 1 21.52 -89.13 31.42
CA MET A 1 22.50 -88.08 31.04
C MET A 1 22.52 -87.97 29.51
N GLN A 2 21.77 -87.02 28.95
CA GLN A 2 21.98 -86.50 27.59
C GLN A 2 22.28 -85.00 27.77
N GLY A 3 23.32 -84.53 27.08
CA GLY A 3 24.15 -83.41 27.49
C GLY A 3 23.48 -82.04 27.56
N THR A 4 23.58 -81.40 28.72
CA THR A 4 23.37 -79.97 28.93
C THR A 4 24.57 -79.20 28.39
N LEU A 5 24.58 -78.90 27.09
CA LEU A 5 25.45 -77.86 26.56
C LEU A 5 24.80 -76.52 26.91
N SER A 6 25.37 -75.81 27.89
CA SER A 6 24.95 -74.44 28.23
C SER A 6 25.30 -73.50 27.07
N VAL A 7 24.33 -72.72 26.61
CA VAL A 7 24.60 -71.61 25.67
C VAL A 7 25.44 -70.58 26.41
N SER A 8 26.64 -70.32 25.91
CA SER A 8 27.51 -69.28 26.48
C SER A 8 27.02 -67.91 25.99
N GLY A 9 27.06 -66.93 26.86
CA GLY A 9 26.64 -65.57 26.55
C GLY A 9 26.99 -64.62 27.68
N SER A 10 26.61 -63.36 27.51
CA SER A 10 26.69 -62.34 28.54
C SER A 10 25.30 -62.01 29.08
N VAL A 11 25.22 -61.63 30.35
CA VAL A 11 24.01 -61.05 30.94
C VAL A 11 24.29 -59.58 31.22
N THR A 12 23.44 -58.70 30.71
CA THR A 12 23.38 -57.29 31.13
C THR A 12 22.15 -57.08 32.00
N TYR A 13 22.21 -56.10 32.89
CA TYR A 13 21.12 -55.81 33.82
C TYR A 13 20.90 -54.29 33.91
N VAL A 14 19.67 -53.86 33.66
CA VAL A 14 19.26 -52.45 33.74
C VAL A 14 17.91 -52.38 34.46
N GLY A 15 17.87 -51.68 35.59
CA GLY A 15 16.64 -51.51 36.38
C GLY A 15 16.19 -52.83 36.99
N THR A 16 15.12 -53.42 36.45
CA THR A 16 14.58 -54.75 36.83
C THR A 16 14.65 -55.76 35.67
N VAL A 17 15.31 -55.41 34.57
CA VAL A 17 15.40 -56.21 33.35
C VAL A 17 16.80 -56.80 33.22
N ALA A 18 16.88 -58.12 33.11
CA ALA A 18 18.10 -58.85 32.76
C ALA A 18 18.01 -59.32 31.31
N THR A 19 19.01 -59.01 30.48
CA THR A 19 19.10 -59.42 29.08
C THR A 19 20.25 -60.39 28.90
N PHE A 20 19.96 -61.59 28.41
CA PHE A 20 20.99 -62.56 28.02
C PHE A 20 21.28 -62.45 26.52
N LYS A 21 22.51 -62.08 26.17
CA LYS A 21 23.00 -62.07 24.78
C LYS A 21 23.87 -63.30 24.56
N PRO A 22 23.44 -64.27 23.74
CA PRO A 22 24.27 -65.43 23.45
C PRO A 22 25.51 -65.02 22.64
N LEU A 23 26.65 -65.68 22.87
CA LEU A 23 27.91 -65.42 22.14
C LEU A 23 27.83 -65.83 20.66
N THR A 24 26.94 -66.78 20.36
CA THR A 24 26.60 -67.24 19.02
C THR A 24 25.10 -67.32 18.92
N ASN A 25 24.53 -66.99 17.76
CA ASN A 25 23.10 -67.09 17.53
C ASN A 25 22.55 -68.45 17.96
N PHE A 26 21.35 -68.44 18.55
CA PHE A 26 20.66 -69.68 18.85
C PHE A 26 20.39 -70.46 17.56
N ALA A 27 20.43 -71.79 17.63
CA ALA A 27 20.12 -72.65 16.49
C ALA A 27 18.64 -72.50 16.11
N ALA A 28 18.30 -72.51 14.82
CA ALA A 28 16.92 -72.42 14.33
C ALA A 28 16.06 -73.62 14.78
N ASN A 29 14.75 -73.41 14.91
CA ASN A 29 13.74 -74.42 15.30
C ASN A 29 14.13 -75.26 16.54
N THR A 30 14.83 -74.66 17.48
CA THR A 30 15.38 -75.34 18.65
C THR A 30 14.73 -74.80 19.92
N THR A 31 14.25 -75.69 20.77
CA THR A 31 13.74 -75.33 22.10
C THR A 31 14.89 -75.20 23.09
N TYR A 32 14.99 -74.04 23.73
CA TYR A 32 15.92 -73.74 24.80
C TYR A 32 15.18 -73.65 26.13
N THR A 33 15.84 -74.08 27.20
CA THR A 33 15.40 -73.85 28.57
C THR A 33 16.26 -72.75 29.17
N ALA A 34 15.61 -71.72 29.68
CA ALA A 34 16.25 -70.67 30.44
C ALA A 34 15.91 -70.82 31.92
N THR A 35 16.87 -70.48 32.78
CA THR A 35 16.73 -70.61 34.23
C THR A 35 17.41 -69.44 34.91
N ILE A 36 16.64 -68.67 35.68
CA ILE A 36 17.20 -67.79 36.71
C ILE A 36 17.26 -68.64 37.97
N THR A 37 18.47 -68.83 38.50
CA THR A 37 18.67 -69.67 39.68
C THR A 37 18.39 -68.88 40.96
N THR A 38 18.24 -69.58 42.08
CA THR A 38 18.24 -68.97 43.42
C THR A 38 19.55 -68.25 43.78
N GLY A 39 20.55 -68.24 42.90
CA GLY A 39 21.74 -67.40 43.06
C GLY A 39 21.52 -65.93 42.67
N ALA A 40 20.38 -65.58 42.06
CA ALA A 40 20.01 -64.19 41.86
C ALA A 40 19.53 -63.57 43.19
N GLU A 41 20.11 -62.42 43.55
CA GLU A 41 19.85 -61.69 44.79
C GLU A 41 19.36 -60.27 44.49
N ASP A 42 18.50 -59.74 45.35
CA ASP A 42 18.14 -58.31 45.31
C ASP A 42 19.25 -57.41 45.90
N VAL A 43 19.05 -56.09 45.89
CA VAL A 43 20.02 -55.13 46.44
C VAL A 43 20.25 -55.25 47.95
N ALA A 44 19.36 -55.95 48.67
CA ALA A 44 19.49 -56.25 50.09
C ALA A 44 20.09 -57.63 50.35
N GLY A 45 20.46 -58.38 49.30
CA GLY A 45 21.05 -59.72 49.38
C GLY A 45 20.04 -60.85 49.55
N ASN A 46 18.74 -60.60 49.32
CA ASN A 46 17.73 -61.66 49.41
C ASN A 46 17.71 -62.48 48.11
N SER A 47 17.95 -63.78 48.22
CA SER A 47 17.87 -64.72 47.12
C SER A 47 16.42 -65.00 46.69
N MET A 48 16.22 -65.40 45.43
CA MET A 48 14.94 -65.93 44.97
C MET A 48 14.53 -67.19 45.77
N VAL A 49 13.24 -67.30 46.09
CA VAL A 49 12.66 -68.42 46.88
C VAL A 49 12.76 -69.77 46.14
N SER A 50 12.82 -69.73 44.80
CA SER A 50 12.96 -70.91 43.93
C SER A 50 13.50 -70.50 42.56
N ASN A 51 14.11 -71.45 41.83
CA ASN A 51 14.53 -71.22 40.45
C ASN A 51 13.31 -70.83 39.59
N TYR A 52 13.47 -69.81 38.75
CA TYR A 52 12.49 -69.47 37.73
C TYR A 52 12.92 -70.08 36.40
N VAL A 53 12.15 -71.06 35.92
CA VAL A 53 12.48 -71.85 34.74
C VAL A 53 11.41 -71.62 33.68
N TRP A 54 11.83 -71.32 32.46
CA TRP A 54 10.95 -71.25 31.30
C TRP A 54 11.63 -71.84 30.07
N THR A 55 10.84 -72.11 29.04
CA THR A 55 11.33 -72.60 27.76
C THR A 55 10.87 -71.68 26.64
N PHE A 56 11.70 -71.51 25.61
CA PHE A 56 11.35 -70.79 24.39
C PHE A 56 11.88 -71.59 23.18
N SER A 57 11.26 -71.42 22.02
CA SER A 57 11.74 -72.03 20.77
C SER A 57 12.13 -70.94 19.78
N THR A 58 13.22 -71.14 19.06
CA THR A 58 13.67 -70.24 18.01
C THR A 58 12.90 -70.44 16.71
N GLY A 59 12.83 -69.39 15.90
CA GLY A 59 12.21 -69.42 14.58
C GLY A 59 13.01 -70.22 13.54
N THR A 60 12.52 -70.20 12.29
CA THR A 60 13.05 -70.99 11.18
C THR A 60 14.37 -70.44 10.59
N GLY A 61 14.79 -69.23 10.96
CA GLY A 61 16.00 -68.56 10.48
C GLY A 61 16.42 -67.39 11.38
N SER A 62 17.47 -66.67 10.98
CA SER A 62 17.87 -65.39 11.59
C SER A 62 16.85 -64.29 11.28
N ASP A 63 16.68 -63.37 12.21
CA ASP A 63 15.90 -62.17 11.98
C ASP A 63 16.71 -61.15 11.18
N GLU A 64 16.21 -60.76 10.01
CA GLU A 64 16.81 -59.78 9.10
C GLU A 64 15.88 -58.58 8.88
N THR A 65 14.76 -58.50 9.62
CA THR A 65 13.75 -57.46 9.42
C THR A 65 14.12 -56.23 10.26
N PRO A 66 14.29 -55.04 9.67
CA PRO A 66 14.53 -53.84 10.45
C PRO A 66 13.31 -53.45 11.29
N PRO A 67 13.52 -52.97 12.53
CA PRO A 67 12.44 -52.46 13.35
C PRO A 67 11.86 -51.16 12.77
N THR A 68 10.56 -50.94 12.98
CA THR A 68 9.84 -49.73 12.57
C THR A 68 9.01 -49.17 13.73
N VAL A 69 8.65 -47.88 13.68
CA VAL A 69 7.72 -47.29 14.65
C VAL A 69 6.28 -47.45 14.14
N ILE A 70 5.45 -48.17 14.89
CA ILE A 70 4.04 -48.41 14.58
C ILE A 70 3.16 -47.22 15.00
N SER A 71 3.45 -46.59 16.12
CA SER A 71 2.64 -45.47 16.64
C SER A 71 3.40 -44.55 17.57
N THR A 72 2.98 -43.28 17.66
CA THR A 72 3.52 -42.29 18.60
C THR A 72 2.41 -41.59 19.38
N VAL A 73 2.72 -41.22 20.62
CA VAL A 73 1.87 -40.32 21.43
C VAL A 73 2.76 -39.17 21.93
N PRO A 74 2.44 -37.90 21.65
CA PRO A 74 1.36 -37.44 20.79
C PRO A 74 1.49 -37.94 19.35
N ALA A 75 0.36 -38.03 18.66
CA ALA A 75 0.35 -38.32 17.22
C ALA A 75 1.11 -37.22 16.45
N ASN A 76 1.64 -37.56 15.28
CA ASN A 76 2.29 -36.57 14.43
C ASN A 76 1.33 -35.42 14.10
N LEU A 77 1.83 -34.19 14.19
CA LEU A 77 1.11 -32.92 14.04
C LEU A 77 -0.01 -32.67 15.07
N ALA A 78 -0.05 -33.43 16.18
CA ALA A 78 -1.02 -33.17 17.24
C ALA A 78 -0.88 -31.74 17.79
N THR A 79 -2.00 -31.06 18.00
CA THR A 79 -2.07 -29.71 18.58
C THR A 79 -2.75 -29.73 19.94
N GLY A 80 -2.47 -28.74 20.79
CA GLY A 80 -3.09 -28.66 22.11
C GLY A 80 -2.56 -29.69 23.09
N VAL A 81 -1.39 -30.27 22.82
CA VAL A 81 -0.76 -31.28 23.68
C VAL A 81 -0.43 -30.67 25.04
N ALA A 82 -0.78 -31.34 26.13
CA ALA A 82 -0.49 -30.85 27.45
C ALA A 82 1.01 -30.62 27.70
N ILE A 83 1.35 -29.58 28.47
CA ILE A 83 2.74 -29.19 28.69
C ILE A 83 3.55 -30.21 29.51
N ASN A 84 2.88 -31.12 30.24
CA ASN A 84 3.48 -32.23 30.99
C ASN A 84 3.42 -33.57 30.23
N ALA A 85 3.15 -33.55 28.92
CA ALA A 85 3.13 -34.76 28.12
C ALA A 85 4.49 -35.49 28.10
N LYS A 86 4.46 -36.82 27.98
CA LYS A 86 5.63 -37.67 27.77
C LYS A 86 5.55 -38.29 26.37
N PRO A 87 6.38 -37.87 25.40
CA PRO A 87 6.37 -38.46 24.08
C PRO A 87 6.70 -39.96 24.12
N THR A 88 5.97 -40.78 23.37
CA THR A 88 6.21 -42.23 23.25
C THR A 88 6.29 -42.67 21.80
N ALA A 89 7.00 -43.77 21.57
CA ALA A 89 7.06 -44.49 20.30
C ALA A 89 6.88 -45.99 20.56
N THR A 90 5.98 -46.63 19.82
CA THR A 90 5.76 -48.09 19.85
C THR A 90 6.43 -48.73 18.64
N PHE A 91 7.27 -49.73 18.84
CA PHE A 91 8.02 -50.42 17.80
C PHE A 91 7.30 -51.67 17.26
N SER A 92 7.69 -52.12 16.07
CA SER A 92 7.18 -53.33 15.41
C SER A 92 7.58 -54.64 16.07
N GLU A 93 8.63 -54.59 16.88
CA GLU A 93 9.24 -55.75 17.50
C GLU A 93 10.04 -55.35 18.74
N ALA A 94 10.56 -56.36 19.44
CA ALA A 94 11.33 -56.14 20.66
C ALA A 94 12.70 -55.53 20.35
N MET A 95 12.94 -54.33 20.87
CA MET A 95 14.19 -53.58 20.71
C MET A 95 15.25 -53.99 21.74
N ASP A 96 16.54 -53.81 21.42
CA ASP A 96 17.61 -53.82 22.42
C ASP A 96 17.50 -52.56 23.29
N PRO A 97 17.13 -52.69 24.58
CA PRO A 97 16.93 -51.54 25.46
C PRO A 97 18.19 -50.68 25.65
N MET A 98 19.40 -51.23 25.40
CA MET A 98 20.64 -50.47 25.53
C MET A 98 20.84 -49.47 24.40
N THR A 99 20.20 -49.67 23.26
CA THR A 99 20.29 -48.76 22.10
C THR A 99 19.26 -47.64 22.16
N ILE A 100 18.23 -47.77 23.01
CA ILE A 100 17.19 -46.75 23.24
C ILE A 100 17.61 -45.86 24.40
N THR A 101 18.21 -44.71 24.07
CA THR A 101 18.79 -43.78 25.02
C THR A 101 18.37 -42.34 24.69
N PRO A 102 18.65 -41.34 25.56
CA PRO A 102 18.38 -39.94 25.24
C PRO A 102 19.12 -39.39 24.00
N SER A 103 20.09 -40.10 23.42
CA SER A 103 20.73 -39.72 22.16
C SER A 103 20.06 -40.31 20.92
N THR A 104 19.29 -41.39 21.08
CA THR A 104 18.59 -42.09 19.99
C THR A 104 17.08 -41.86 19.99
N PHE A 105 16.51 -41.46 21.14
CA PHE A 105 15.17 -40.87 21.24
C PHE A 105 15.31 -39.43 21.74
N THR A 106 15.19 -38.48 20.82
CA THR A 106 15.43 -37.05 21.08
C THR A 106 14.18 -36.21 20.89
N VAL A 107 14.01 -35.17 21.69
CA VAL A 107 12.96 -34.14 21.53
C VAL A 107 13.65 -32.77 21.38
N LYS A 108 13.21 -31.96 20.42
CA LYS A 108 13.76 -30.63 20.13
C LYS A 108 12.70 -29.54 20.07
N GLN A 109 13.08 -28.34 20.52
CA GLN A 109 12.40 -27.09 20.21
C GLN A 109 13.24 -26.33 19.18
N GLY A 110 12.80 -26.30 17.92
CA GLY A 110 13.66 -25.85 16.82
C GLY A 110 14.96 -26.65 16.78
N ASN A 111 16.10 -26.00 17.00
CA ASN A 111 17.42 -26.66 17.03
C ASN A 111 17.89 -27.05 18.45
N LEU A 112 17.15 -26.70 19.50
CA LEU A 112 17.54 -26.96 20.90
C LEU A 112 17.02 -28.33 21.36
N PHE A 113 17.90 -29.18 21.89
CA PHE A 113 17.49 -30.43 22.53
C PHE A 113 16.84 -30.18 23.89
N ILE A 114 15.73 -30.87 24.15
CA ILE A 114 15.08 -30.91 25.46
C ILE A 114 15.71 -32.02 26.28
N SER A 115 16.09 -31.68 27.52
CA SER A 115 16.60 -32.66 28.48
C SER A 115 15.49 -33.56 28.99
N GLY A 116 15.79 -34.86 29.09
CA GLY A 116 14.86 -35.87 29.57
C GLY A 116 15.54 -37.21 29.77
N SER A 117 14.80 -38.14 30.35
CA SER A 117 15.18 -39.57 30.40
C SER A 117 14.36 -40.36 29.40
N VAL A 118 14.87 -41.51 28.99
CA VAL A 118 14.16 -42.45 28.11
C VAL A 118 14.04 -43.78 28.82
N THR A 119 12.85 -44.36 28.81
CA THR A 119 12.57 -45.71 29.27
C THR A 119 12.01 -46.55 28.12
N TYR A 120 12.26 -47.85 28.11
CA TYR A 120 11.71 -48.78 27.12
C TYR A 120 11.18 -50.03 27.82
N ILE A 121 9.88 -50.33 27.62
CA ILE A 121 9.22 -51.51 28.18
C ILE A 121 8.24 -52.10 27.17
N GLY A 122 8.26 -53.44 27.05
CA GLY A 122 7.45 -54.15 26.07
C GLY A 122 7.90 -53.76 24.67
N LEU A 123 7.06 -52.96 23.99
CA LEU A 123 7.33 -52.40 22.67
C LEU A 123 7.38 -50.87 22.68
N VAL A 124 7.26 -50.22 23.84
CA VAL A 124 7.05 -48.77 23.95
C VAL A 124 8.28 -48.10 24.57
N ALA A 125 8.88 -47.17 23.84
CA ALA A 125 9.82 -46.20 24.41
C ALA A 125 9.08 -44.94 24.84
N THR A 126 9.45 -44.37 25.99
CA THR A 126 8.86 -43.17 26.57
C THR A 126 9.96 -42.17 26.92
N PHE A 127 9.87 -40.97 26.36
CA PHE A 127 10.70 -39.83 26.73
C PHE A 127 10.01 -39.03 27.84
N THR A 128 10.66 -38.93 29.00
CA THR A 128 10.19 -38.13 30.13
C THR A 128 11.01 -36.84 30.22
N PRO A 129 10.45 -35.68 29.86
CA PRO A 129 11.17 -34.41 29.95
C PRO A 129 11.46 -34.06 31.42
N THR A 130 12.62 -33.44 31.70
CA THR A 130 12.98 -33.03 33.07
C THR A 130 12.15 -31.87 33.60
N THR A 131 11.56 -31.09 32.70
CA THR A 131 10.69 -29.95 32.99
C THR A 131 9.53 -29.95 32.00
N ASN A 132 8.39 -29.40 32.38
CA ASN A 132 7.27 -29.22 31.45
C ASN A 132 7.73 -28.48 30.19
N PHE A 133 7.17 -28.89 29.05
CA PHE A 133 7.32 -28.18 27.80
C PHE A 133 6.76 -26.75 27.90
N ILE A 134 7.25 -25.87 27.03
CA ILE A 134 6.74 -24.51 26.91
C ILE A 134 5.40 -24.56 26.19
N ALA A 135 4.45 -23.71 26.58
CA ALA A 135 3.13 -23.63 25.97
C ALA A 135 3.18 -23.15 24.51
N ASN A 136 2.18 -23.52 23.70
CA ASN A 136 2.00 -23.09 22.30
C ASN A 136 3.26 -23.24 21.43
N THR A 137 4.04 -24.28 21.67
CA THR A 137 5.37 -24.47 21.07
C THR A 137 5.40 -25.77 20.29
N VAL A 138 5.99 -25.72 19.09
CA VAL A 138 6.22 -26.91 18.26
C VAL A 138 7.47 -27.63 18.76
N TYR A 139 7.32 -28.92 19.03
CA TYR A 139 8.39 -29.84 19.33
C TYR A 139 8.54 -30.86 18.21
N THR A 140 9.79 -31.18 17.88
CA THR A 140 10.16 -32.25 16.95
C THR A 140 10.77 -33.40 17.73
N THR A 141 10.25 -34.60 17.56
CA THR A 141 10.77 -35.81 18.17
C THR A 141 11.36 -36.71 17.11
N THR A 142 12.45 -37.41 17.45
CA THR A 142 13.17 -38.26 16.52
C THR A 142 13.61 -39.54 17.23
N ILE A 143 13.21 -40.68 16.67
CA ILE A 143 13.93 -41.95 16.86
C ILE A 143 14.95 -42.07 15.74
N THR A 144 16.23 -42.22 16.08
CA THR A 144 17.30 -42.31 15.09
C THR A 144 17.51 -43.73 14.60
N THR A 145 18.22 -43.91 13.49
CA THR A 145 18.73 -45.22 13.02
C THR A 145 19.76 -45.86 13.97
N GLY A 146 20.05 -45.26 15.13
CA GLY A 146 20.93 -45.84 16.14
C GLY A 146 20.24 -46.80 17.10
N VAL A 147 18.91 -46.96 17.02
CA VAL A 147 18.21 -48.02 17.76
C VAL A 147 18.25 -49.32 16.97
N GLU A 148 18.48 -50.43 17.67
CA GLU A 148 18.59 -51.78 17.10
C GLU A 148 17.62 -52.73 17.79
N ASP A 149 17.14 -53.74 17.06
CA ASP A 149 16.41 -54.87 17.64
C ASP A 149 17.32 -55.82 18.45
N LEU A 150 16.74 -56.87 19.04
CA LEU A 150 17.53 -57.88 19.77
C LEU A 150 18.46 -58.73 18.88
N ALA A 151 18.23 -58.74 17.56
CA ALA A 151 19.08 -59.42 16.57
C ALA A 151 20.21 -58.51 16.03
N GLY A 152 20.17 -57.21 16.31
CA GLY A 152 21.12 -56.20 15.86
C GLY A 152 20.73 -55.48 14.57
N ASN A 153 19.49 -55.59 14.09
CA ASN A 153 19.04 -54.83 12.92
C ASN A 153 18.67 -53.41 13.35
N ALA A 154 19.26 -52.41 12.69
CA ALA A 154 18.96 -51.00 12.92
C ALA A 154 17.73 -50.54 12.11
N MET A 155 17.02 -49.50 12.57
CA MET A 155 15.97 -48.88 11.75
C MET A 155 16.53 -48.38 10.40
N GLU A 156 15.77 -48.58 9.31
CA GLU A 156 16.20 -48.16 7.96
C GLU A 156 16.35 -46.64 7.80
N SER A 157 15.55 -45.86 8.55
CA SER A 157 15.55 -44.41 8.51
C SER A 157 15.13 -43.80 9.84
N ASN A 158 15.51 -42.54 10.08
CA ASN A 158 15.06 -41.82 11.26
C ASN A 158 13.53 -41.65 11.20
N TYR A 159 12.85 -41.97 12.29
CA TYR A 159 11.43 -41.69 12.43
C TYR A 159 11.25 -40.33 13.11
N VAL A 160 10.69 -39.35 12.37
CA VAL A 160 10.53 -37.98 12.83
C VAL A 160 9.04 -37.62 12.88
N TRP A 161 8.61 -37.08 14.01
CA TRP A 161 7.26 -36.52 14.16
C TRP A 161 7.29 -35.22 14.94
N THR A 162 6.27 -34.40 14.78
CA THR A 162 6.14 -33.13 15.50
C THR A 162 4.84 -33.07 16.29
N PHE A 163 4.79 -32.24 17.33
CA PHE A 163 3.56 -31.90 18.03
C PHE A 163 3.63 -30.47 18.55
N THR A 164 2.47 -29.85 18.77
CA THR A 164 2.33 -28.48 19.29
C THR A 164 1.66 -28.52 20.65
N THR A 165 2.33 -27.99 21.67
CA THR A 165 1.78 -27.89 23.01
C THR A 165 0.62 -26.89 23.09
N GLY A 166 -0.33 -27.13 23.98
CA GLY A 166 -1.36 -26.17 24.38
C GLY A 166 -0.87 -25.27 25.52
N THR A 167 -1.80 -24.72 26.28
CA THR A 167 -1.51 -23.73 27.34
C THR A 167 -1.37 -24.32 28.74
N SER A 168 -1.80 -25.56 28.95
CA SER A 168 -2.05 -26.09 30.29
C SER A 168 -1.55 -27.52 30.45
N PRO A 169 -1.19 -27.94 31.66
CA PRO A 169 -0.88 -29.33 31.95
C PRO A 169 -2.17 -30.15 31.95
N ASP A 170 -2.04 -31.44 31.67
CA ASP A 170 -3.10 -32.40 31.85
C ASP A 170 -3.20 -32.76 33.33
N ILE A 171 -4.40 -32.59 33.86
CA ILE A 171 -4.77 -32.86 35.24
C ILE A 171 -6.01 -33.77 35.33
N ILE A 172 -6.48 -34.30 34.19
CA ILE A 172 -7.67 -35.12 34.11
C ILE A 172 -7.25 -36.58 34.32
N PRO A 173 -7.75 -37.27 35.36
CA PRO A 173 -7.44 -38.67 35.56
C PRO A 173 -8.01 -39.58 34.47
N PRO A 174 -7.29 -40.66 34.10
CA PRO A 174 -7.79 -41.61 33.12
C PRO A 174 -8.97 -42.42 33.67
N THR A 175 -9.82 -42.90 32.76
CA THR A 175 -10.98 -43.77 33.05
C THR A 175 -10.98 -44.99 32.13
N VAL A 176 -11.66 -46.07 32.52
CA VAL A 176 -11.92 -47.22 31.62
C VAL A 176 -13.24 -46.97 30.89
N ILE A 177 -13.18 -46.91 29.57
CA ILE A 177 -14.33 -46.69 28.67
C ILE A 177 -15.10 -47.98 28.45
N SER A 178 -14.41 -49.10 28.26
CA SER A 178 -15.04 -50.39 27.95
C SER A 178 -14.18 -51.57 28.39
N THR A 179 -14.83 -52.73 28.55
CA THR A 179 -14.18 -54.00 28.89
C THR A 179 -14.71 -55.13 28.02
N ILE A 180 -13.84 -56.10 27.73
CA ILE A 180 -14.19 -57.36 27.07
C ILE A 180 -13.64 -58.49 27.94
N PRO A 181 -14.47 -59.44 28.40
CA PRO A 181 -15.92 -59.42 28.31
C PRO A 181 -16.53 -58.21 29.02
N ALA A 182 -17.71 -57.79 28.58
CA ALA A 182 -18.46 -56.74 29.27
C ALA A 182 -18.76 -57.15 30.73
N ASN A 183 -18.90 -56.17 31.62
CA ASN A 183 -19.25 -56.45 33.01
C ASN A 183 -20.56 -57.25 33.10
N LEU A 184 -20.52 -58.32 33.90
CA LEU A 184 -21.58 -59.31 34.09
C LEU A 184 -21.88 -60.20 32.87
N ALA A 185 -20.99 -60.25 31.87
CA ALA A 185 -21.13 -61.18 30.76
C ALA A 185 -21.17 -62.63 31.26
N THR A 186 -22.02 -63.46 30.64
CA THR A 186 -22.14 -64.90 30.95
C THR A 186 -21.93 -65.71 29.68
N GLY A 187 -21.53 -66.98 29.82
CA GLY A 187 -21.28 -67.84 28.66
C GLY A 187 -19.98 -67.52 27.93
N VAL A 188 -19.07 -66.76 28.56
CA VAL A 188 -17.80 -66.34 27.98
C VAL A 188 -16.90 -67.54 27.68
N GLU A 189 -16.20 -67.50 26.57
CA GLU A 189 -15.36 -68.57 26.07
C GLU A 189 -14.13 -68.79 26.97
N LEU A 190 -13.68 -70.04 27.09
CA LEU A 190 -12.67 -70.42 28.08
C LEU A 190 -11.25 -69.89 27.75
N ASN A 191 -10.99 -69.55 26.50
CA ASN A 191 -9.72 -69.00 26.01
C ASN A 191 -9.73 -67.47 25.85
N ILE A 192 -10.74 -66.77 26.35
CA ILE A 192 -10.79 -65.32 26.27
C ILE A 192 -9.58 -64.67 26.96
N LYS A 193 -9.01 -63.64 26.35
CA LYS A 193 -8.06 -62.71 26.97
C LYS A 193 -8.81 -61.45 27.42
N PRO A 194 -9.14 -61.26 28.73
CA PRO A 194 -9.88 -60.10 29.16
C PRO A 194 -9.13 -58.80 28.86
N SER A 195 -9.82 -57.78 28.35
CA SER A 195 -9.24 -56.50 27.98
C SER A 195 -10.03 -55.31 28.49
N ALA A 196 -9.36 -54.17 28.61
CA ALA A 196 -9.94 -52.89 28.99
C ALA A 196 -9.41 -51.76 28.11
N THR A 197 -10.31 -50.87 27.67
CA THR A 197 -9.97 -49.68 26.90
C THR A 197 -10.02 -48.45 27.79
N PHE A 198 -8.95 -47.66 27.82
CA PHE A 198 -8.84 -46.43 28.59
C PHE A 198 -9.30 -45.19 27.80
N SER A 199 -9.59 -44.09 28.51
CA SER A 199 -9.96 -42.80 27.91
C SER A 199 -8.84 -42.07 27.21
N GLU A 200 -7.60 -42.49 27.46
CA GLU A 200 -6.39 -41.85 26.97
C GLU A 200 -5.21 -42.82 27.02
N ALA A 201 -4.07 -42.36 26.51
CA ALA A 201 -2.83 -43.12 26.55
C ALA A 201 -2.26 -43.16 27.98
N MET A 202 -1.93 -44.37 28.41
CA MET A 202 -1.47 -44.70 29.74
C MET A 202 0.04 -44.84 29.77
N ASP A 203 0.65 -44.60 30.93
CA ASP A 203 2.05 -44.90 31.17
C ASP A 203 2.24 -46.42 31.24
N PRO A 204 2.89 -47.07 30.25
CA PRO A 204 2.99 -48.53 30.19
C PRO A 204 3.72 -49.12 31.41
N LEU A 205 4.57 -48.34 32.10
CA LEU A 205 5.24 -48.77 33.34
C LEU A 205 4.24 -49.12 34.46
N THR A 206 3.09 -48.46 34.43
CA THR A 206 2.08 -48.55 35.50
C THR A 206 1.02 -49.59 35.21
N ILE A 207 0.97 -50.15 33.99
CA ILE A 207 0.04 -51.23 33.60
C ILE A 207 0.80 -52.54 33.54
N ASN A 208 0.65 -53.35 34.59
CA ASN A 208 1.35 -54.62 34.74
C ASN A 208 0.50 -55.60 35.58
N SER A 209 1.03 -56.78 35.87
CA SER A 209 0.32 -57.83 36.61
C SER A 209 -0.01 -57.50 38.07
N LEU A 210 0.49 -56.38 38.62
CA LEU A 210 0.11 -55.88 39.95
C LEU A 210 -1.08 -54.92 39.88
N THR A 211 -1.22 -54.21 38.77
CA THR A 211 -2.24 -53.15 38.59
C THR A 211 -3.40 -53.58 37.72
N TYR A 212 -3.23 -54.58 36.86
CA TYR A 212 -4.30 -55.30 36.18
C TYR A 212 -4.26 -56.77 36.59
N THR A 213 -5.25 -57.17 37.39
CA THR A 213 -5.33 -58.51 37.98
C THR A 213 -6.63 -59.22 37.60
N LEU A 214 -6.57 -60.54 37.51
CA LEU A 214 -7.73 -61.42 37.33
C LEU A 214 -7.81 -62.38 38.52
N LYS A 215 -9.00 -62.55 39.09
CA LYS A 215 -9.24 -63.45 40.24
C LYS A 215 -10.41 -64.38 40.00
N THR A 216 -10.36 -65.55 40.62
CA THR A 216 -11.52 -66.42 40.84
C THR A 216 -11.77 -66.52 42.35
N GLY A 217 -12.87 -65.94 42.83
CA GLY A 217 -13.07 -65.69 44.26
C GLY A 217 -11.93 -64.86 44.86
N ALA A 218 -11.17 -65.44 45.80
CA ALA A 218 -10.04 -64.77 46.45
C ALA A 218 -8.68 -65.07 45.80
N THR A 219 -8.59 -66.05 44.89
CA THR A 219 -7.31 -66.49 44.30
C THR A 219 -7.01 -65.74 43.01
N PHE A 220 -5.75 -65.36 42.82
CA PHE A 220 -5.29 -64.76 41.57
C PHE A 220 -5.15 -65.83 40.48
N VAL A 221 -5.58 -65.48 39.27
CA VAL A 221 -5.31 -66.25 38.05
C VAL A 221 -3.94 -65.83 37.55
N ALA A 222 -3.07 -66.81 37.27
CA ALA A 222 -1.78 -66.53 36.66
C ALA A 222 -1.96 -66.10 35.20
N GLY A 223 -1.15 -65.12 34.78
CA GLY A 223 -1.21 -64.57 33.43
C GLY A 223 -0.22 -63.42 33.26
N SER A 224 -0.17 -62.89 32.04
CA SER A 224 0.60 -61.71 31.69
C SER A 224 -0.32 -60.54 31.33
N VAL A 225 0.21 -59.33 31.40
CA VAL A 225 -0.50 -58.10 30.98
C VAL A 225 0.30 -57.47 29.85
N SER A 226 -0.40 -57.09 28.79
CA SER A 226 0.12 -56.28 27.70
C SER A 226 -0.69 -55.00 27.57
N TYR A 227 -0.07 -53.95 27.04
CA TYR A 227 -0.72 -52.66 26.80
C TYR A 227 -0.20 -52.05 25.50
N VAL A 228 -1.11 -51.76 24.58
CA VAL A 228 -0.81 -51.08 23.31
C VAL A 228 -1.92 -50.11 22.94
N GLY A 229 -1.53 -48.93 22.44
CA GLY A 229 -2.45 -47.85 22.12
C GLY A 229 -3.16 -47.34 23.38
N VAL A 230 -4.43 -47.71 23.55
CA VAL A 230 -5.24 -47.41 24.74
C VAL A 230 -5.87 -48.66 25.37
N VAL A 231 -5.43 -49.85 24.95
CA VAL A 231 -6.03 -51.13 25.37
C VAL A 231 -5.03 -51.94 26.17
N ALA A 232 -5.43 -52.38 27.36
CA ALA A 232 -4.71 -53.37 28.15
C ALA A 232 -5.38 -54.74 28.02
N VAL A 233 -4.58 -55.79 27.82
CA VAL A 233 -5.03 -57.18 27.68
C VAL A 233 -4.36 -58.04 28.73
N PHE A 234 -5.15 -58.80 29.48
CA PHE A 234 -4.67 -59.84 30.39
C PHE A 234 -4.74 -61.18 29.66
N THR A 235 -3.61 -61.86 29.53
CA THR A 235 -3.52 -63.19 28.91
C THR A 235 -3.36 -64.24 30.00
N PRO A 236 -4.40 -65.03 30.31
CA PRO A 236 -4.28 -66.13 31.26
C PRO A 236 -3.21 -67.13 30.82
N SER A 237 -2.40 -67.63 31.76
CA SER A 237 -1.35 -68.63 31.44
C SER A 237 -1.91 -70.02 31.17
N THR A 238 -3.17 -70.25 31.54
CA THR A 238 -3.94 -71.47 31.29
C THR A 238 -5.36 -71.13 30.91
N ILE A 239 -6.00 -71.98 30.10
CA ILE A 239 -7.44 -71.88 29.77
C ILE A 239 -8.25 -71.70 31.06
N LEU A 240 -9.22 -70.78 31.04
CA LEU A 240 -10.08 -70.48 32.16
C LEU A 240 -11.01 -71.67 32.46
N LEU A 241 -11.38 -71.83 33.72
CA LEU A 241 -12.28 -72.89 34.18
C LEU A 241 -13.69 -72.62 33.67
N ALA A 242 -14.43 -73.67 33.31
CA ALA A 242 -15.81 -73.57 32.87
C ALA A 242 -16.77 -73.15 33.99
N ASN A 243 -17.87 -72.47 33.65
CA ASN A 243 -18.92 -72.02 34.57
C ASN A 243 -18.38 -71.27 35.80
N THR A 244 -17.29 -70.52 35.64
CA THR A 244 -16.56 -69.89 36.74
C THR A 244 -16.63 -68.38 36.61
N THR A 245 -17.00 -67.71 37.71
CA THR A 245 -17.00 -66.25 37.76
C THR A 245 -15.60 -65.74 38.05
N TYR A 246 -15.12 -64.88 37.16
CA TYR A 246 -13.87 -64.16 37.29
C TYR A 246 -14.12 -62.68 37.59
N THR A 247 -13.24 -62.12 38.42
CA THR A 247 -13.22 -60.70 38.75
C THR A 247 -11.92 -60.10 38.24
N ALA A 248 -12.03 -59.21 37.27
CA ALA A 248 -10.91 -58.42 36.79
C ALA A 248 -10.88 -57.06 37.50
N THR A 249 -9.68 -56.59 37.81
CA THR A 249 -9.47 -55.33 38.55
C THR A 249 -8.31 -54.56 37.94
N ILE A 250 -8.58 -53.32 37.54
CA ILE A 250 -7.58 -52.30 37.26
C ILE A 250 -7.52 -51.37 38.48
N THR A 251 -6.35 -51.24 39.09
CA THR A 251 -6.18 -50.49 40.34
C THR A 251 -5.91 -49.01 40.08
N THR A 252 -6.03 -48.18 41.12
CA THR A 252 -5.57 -46.78 41.11
C THR A 252 -4.05 -46.62 40.95
N GLY A 253 -3.30 -47.72 40.85
CA GLY A 253 -1.86 -47.69 40.57
C GLY A 253 -1.52 -47.36 39.12
N VAL A 254 -2.46 -47.53 38.18
CA VAL A 254 -2.26 -47.14 36.77
C VAL A 254 -2.34 -45.62 36.62
N LYS A 255 -1.48 -45.06 35.77
CA LYS A 255 -1.41 -43.62 35.50
C LYS A 255 -1.38 -43.34 34.01
N ASP A 256 -1.87 -42.16 33.63
CA ASP A 256 -1.68 -41.64 32.27
C ASP A 256 -0.21 -41.19 32.04
N LEU A 257 0.10 -40.79 30.80
CA LEU A 257 1.42 -40.25 30.46
C LEU A 257 1.74 -38.93 31.18
N ALA A 258 0.73 -38.16 31.60
CA ALA A 258 0.87 -36.93 32.38
C ALA A 258 1.13 -37.18 33.88
N GLY A 259 0.99 -38.43 34.33
CA GLY A 259 1.19 -38.87 35.70
C GLY A 259 -0.07 -38.88 36.58
N ASN A 260 -1.26 -38.62 36.05
CA ASN A 260 -2.50 -38.69 36.82
C ASN A 260 -2.93 -40.14 37.01
N ALA A 261 -3.23 -40.52 38.25
CA ALA A 261 -3.69 -41.86 38.61
C ALA A 261 -5.21 -41.98 38.48
N MET A 262 -5.72 -43.17 38.15
CA MET A 262 -7.17 -43.42 38.20
C MET A 262 -7.76 -43.05 39.57
N LEU A 263 -8.94 -42.43 39.57
CA LEU A 263 -9.61 -41.97 40.80
C LEU A 263 -10.08 -43.12 41.71
N SER A 264 -10.43 -44.26 41.12
CA SER A 264 -10.88 -45.46 41.82
C SER A 264 -10.48 -46.72 41.05
N ASN A 265 -10.41 -47.86 41.75
CA ASN A 265 -10.23 -49.13 41.08
C ASN A 265 -11.44 -49.39 40.14
N TYR A 266 -11.16 -49.81 38.92
CA TYR A 266 -12.19 -50.30 38.01
C TYR A 266 -12.29 -51.82 38.15
N ILE A 267 -13.46 -52.30 38.55
CA ILE A 267 -13.71 -53.71 38.83
C ILE A 267 -14.86 -54.18 37.95
N TRP A 268 -14.64 -55.26 37.22
CA TRP A 268 -15.70 -55.94 36.47
C TRP A 268 -15.63 -57.44 36.67
N THR A 269 -16.75 -58.09 36.42
CA THR A 269 -16.88 -59.54 36.55
C THR A 269 -17.43 -60.15 35.28
N PHE A 270 -17.11 -61.41 35.02
CA PHE A 270 -17.70 -62.20 33.95
C PHE A 270 -17.72 -63.68 34.34
N THR A 271 -18.65 -64.44 33.77
CA THR A 271 -18.78 -65.88 34.02
C THR A 271 -18.54 -66.65 32.73
N THR A 272 -17.56 -67.55 32.76
CA THR A 272 -17.25 -68.43 31.64
C THR A 272 -18.38 -69.44 31.38
N GLY A 273 -18.56 -69.84 30.14
CA GLY A 273 -19.43 -70.94 29.71
C GLY A 273 -18.70 -72.27 29.75
N THR A 274 -18.90 -73.10 28.73
CA THR A 274 -18.26 -74.43 28.58
C THR A 274 -17.52 -74.60 27.26
N ILE A 275 -17.52 -73.58 26.41
CA ILE A 275 -16.95 -73.65 25.06
C ILE A 275 -15.66 -72.84 24.97
N ILE A 276 -14.73 -73.32 24.16
CA ILE A 276 -13.62 -72.51 23.64
C ILE A 276 -14.08 -71.85 22.35
N ASP A 277 -13.61 -70.63 22.11
CA ASP A 277 -13.78 -70.00 20.82
C ASP A 277 -12.80 -70.61 19.82
N ILE A 278 -13.34 -71.05 18.68
CA ILE A 278 -12.61 -71.62 17.54
C ILE A 278 -13.04 -70.98 16.22
N ILE A 279 -13.84 -69.91 16.27
CA ILE A 279 -14.39 -69.25 15.09
C ILE A 279 -13.39 -68.18 14.65
N PRO A 280 -12.82 -68.27 13.43
CA PRO A 280 -11.94 -67.23 12.94
C PRO A 280 -12.65 -65.89 12.74
N PRO A 281 -11.97 -64.76 13.03
CA PRO A 281 -12.52 -63.44 12.78
C PRO A 281 -12.66 -63.18 11.27
N THR A 282 -13.63 -62.34 10.91
CA THR A 282 -13.89 -61.90 9.53
C THR A 282 -14.07 -60.39 9.46
N VAL A 283 -13.81 -59.77 8.30
CA VAL A 283 -14.15 -58.36 8.06
C VAL A 283 -15.58 -58.27 7.55
N ILE A 284 -16.45 -57.60 8.30
CA ILE A 284 -17.87 -57.37 7.99
C ILE A 284 -18.04 -56.25 6.96
N SER A 285 -17.26 -55.18 7.06
CA SER A 285 -17.41 -54.01 6.19
C SER A 285 -16.13 -53.19 6.10
N THR A 286 -15.99 -52.44 5.00
CA THR A 286 -14.89 -51.50 4.80
C THR A 286 -15.40 -50.12 4.38
N ILE A 287 -14.65 -49.09 4.74
CA ILE A 287 -14.84 -47.73 4.21
C ILE A 287 -13.49 -47.27 3.64
N PRO A 288 -13.38 -46.94 2.35
CA PRO A 288 -14.42 -47.09 1.33
C PRO A 288 -14.85 -48.54 1.14
N ALA A 289 -16.07 -48.73 0.64
CA ALA A 289 -16.53 -50.04 0.20
C ALA A 289 -15.61 -50.56 -0.93
N ASN A 290 -15.49 -51.89 -1.06
CA ASN A 290 -14.72 -52.47 -2.15
C ASN A 290 -15.23 -51.97 -3.52
N LEU A 291 -14.30 -51.61 -4.39
CA LEU A 291 -14.50 -51.01 -5.72
C LEU A 291 -15.16 -49.63 -5.71
N ALA A 292 -15.20 -48.93 -4.57
CA ALA A 292 -15.68 -47.56 -4.53
C ALA A 292 -14.85 -46.65 -5.45
N THR A 293 -15.52 -45.87 -6.28
CA THR A 293 -14.93 -44.81 -7.11
C THR A 293 -15.23 -43.44 -6.50
N GLN A 294 -14.54 -42.40 -6.98
CA GLN A 294 -14.77 -41.04 -6.51
C GLN A 294 -14.52 -40.84 -5.00
N VAL A 295 -13.59 -41.60 -4.45
CA VAL A 295 -13.20 -41.50 -3.04
C VAL A 295 -12.38 -40.23 -2.80
N THR A 296 -12.66 -39.52 -1.71
CA THR A 296 -11.90 -38.30 -1.35
C THR A 296 -10.43 -38.60 -1.08
N LEU A 297 -9.56 -37.64 -1.39
CA LEU A 297 -8.10 -37.82 -1.29
C LEU A 297 -7.60 -37.93 0.16
N ASN A 298 -8.37 -37.43 1.11
CA ASN A 298 -8.07 -37.48 2.55
C ASN A 298 -8.71 -38.67 3.27
N ILE A 299 -9.22 -39.66 2.53
CA ILE A 299 -9.87 -40.83 3.12
C ILE A 299 -8.91 -41.57 4.06
N LYS A 300 -9.45 -42.05 5.18
CA LYS A 300 -8.78 -42.97 6.10
C LYS A 300 -9.44 -44.34 5.96
N PRO A 301 -8.87 -45.30 5.21
CA PRO A 301 -9.52 -46.57 5.00
C PRO A 301 -9.78 -47.31 6.33
N THR A 302 -10.96 -47.89 6.52
CA THR A 302 -11.32 -48.67 7.71
C THR A 302 -11.83 -50.06 7.36
N ALA A 303 -11.65 -51.00 8.29
CA ALA A 303 -12.20 -52.35 8.26
C ALA A 303 -12.88 -52.64 9.62
N THR A 304 -14.13 -53.11 9.58
CA THR A 304 -14.90 -53.52 10.76
C THR A 304 -14.90 -55.04 10.87
N PHE A 305 -14.49 -55.59 12.00
CA PHE A 305 -14.40 -57.04 12.23
C PHE A 305 -15.69 -57.64 12.83
N SER A 306 -15.85 -58.96 12.72
CA SER A 306 -16.97 -59.72 13.29
C SER A 306 -16.96 -59.81 14.81
N GLU A 307 -15.80 -59.59 15.40
CA GLU A 307 -15.53 -59.74 16.82
C GLU A 307 -14.31 -58.92 17.24
N ALA A 308 -14.02 -58.91 18.53
CA ALA A 308 -12.93 -58.13 19.08
C ALA A 308 -11.58 -58.78 18.78
N MET A 309 -10.75 -58.02 18.07
CA MET A 309 -9.38 -58.39 17.72
C MET A 309 -8.40 -58.17 18.86
N ASP A 310 -7.32 -58.97 18.91
CA ASP A 310 -6.14 -58.71 19.71
C ASP A 310 -5.39 -57.50 19.12
N PRO A 311 -5.37 -56.33 19.79
CA PRO A 311 -4.80 -55.11 19.25
C PRO A 311 -3.30 -55.23 18.91
N LEU A 312 -2.57 -56.18 19.50
CA LEU A 312 -1.15 -56.41 19.21
C LEU A 312 -0.93 -56.89 17.77
N THR A 313 -1.93 -57.57 17.22
CA THR A 313 -1.86 -58.19 15.89
C THR A 313 -2.38 -57.27 14.78
N ILE A 314 -3.00 -56.13 15.11
CA ILE A 314 -3.46 -55.11 14.15
C ILE A 314 -2.43 -53.98 14.05
N ASN A 315 -1.53 -54.08 13.08
CA ASN A 315 -0.40 -53.15 12.93
C ASN A 315 -0.07 -52.92 11.45
N ALA A 316 0.99 -52.16 11.17
CA ALA A 316 1.39 -51.81 9.79
C ALA A 316 1.82 -53.00 8.92
N LEU A 317 2.15 -54.16 9.51
CA LEU A 317 2.46 -55.39 8.78
C LEU A 317 1.19 -56.16 8.38
N THR A 318 0.15 -56.05 9.21
CA THR A 318 -1.10 -56.80 9.02
C THR A 318 -2.22 -55.98 8.40
N TYR A 319 -2.15 -54.65 8.44
CA TYR A 319 -3.03 -53.75 7.69
C TYR A 319 -2.19 -52.83 6.79
N THR A 320 -2.17 -53.14 5.49
CA THR A 320 -1.38 -52.41 4.49
C THR A 320 -2.26 -51.66 3.48
N LEU A 321 -1.73 -50.58 2.92
CA LEU A 321 -2.32 -49.84 1.79
C LEU A 321 -1.27 -49.70 0.69
N LYS A 322 -1.63 -50.01 -0.55
CA LYS A 322 -0.74 -49.97 -1.72
C LYS A 322 -1.32 -49.15 -2.86
N GLN A 323 -0.44 -48.44 -3.57
CA GLN A 323 -0.69 -47.87 -4.89
C GLN A 323 -0.01 -48.77 -5.92
N GLY A 324 -0.78 -49.62 -6.61
CA GLY A 324 -0.20 -50.67 -7.45
C GLY A 324 0.70 -51.59 -6.62
N THR A 325 2.00 -51.60 -6.88
CA THR A 325 3.00 -52.37 -6.11
C THR A 325 3.64 -51.59 -4.95
N THR A 326 3.47 -50.26 -4.92
CA THR A 326 4.15 -49.37 -3.96
C THR A 326 3.36 -49.28 -2.65
N MET A 327 4.04 -49.41 -1.51
CA MET A 327 3.43 -49.20 -0.19
C MET A 327 3.14 -47.72 0.03
N VAL A 328 1.93 -47.41 0.51
CA VAL A 328 1.58 -46.08 1.00
C VAL A 328 1.99 -46.00 2.45
N ALA A 329 2.78 -44.99 2.82
CA ALA A 329 3.13 -44.75 4.22
C ALA A 329 1.91 -44.27 5.00
N GLY A 330 1.72 -44.79 6.21
CA GLY A 330 0.61 -44.41 7.08
C GLY A 330 0.65 -45.14 8.43
N LEU A 331 -0.26 -44.72 9.32
CA LEU A 331 -0.41 -45.28 10.65
C LEU A 331 -1.63 -46.19 10.72
N VAL A 332 -1.53 -47.28 11.49
CA VAL A 332 -2.64 -48.20 11.77
C VAL A 332 -3.10 -48.00 13.20
N SER A 333 -4.41 -47.92 13.41
CA SER A 333 -5.03 -47.92 14.73
C SER A 333 -6.20 -48.89 14.79
N TYR A 334 -6.50 -49.39 15.99
CA TYR A 334 -7.62 -50.27 16.25
C TYR A 334 -8.37 -49.81 17.49
N SER A 335 -9.71 -49.69 17.39
CA SER A 335 -10.57 -49.33 18.51
C SER A 335 -11.96 -49.95 18.34
N GLY A 336 -12.51 -50.52 19.42
CA GLY A 336 -13.77 -51.24 19.38
C GLY A 336 -13.65 -52.48 18.48
N LEU A 337 -14.26 -52.42 17.28
CA LEU A 337 -14.22 -53.44 16.24
C LEU A 337 -13.60 -52.93 14.93
N VAL A 338 -13.06 -51.70 14.92
CA VAL A 338 -12.67 -51.00 13.69
C VAL A 338 -11.16 -50.78 13.66
N ALA A 339 -10.51 -51.32 12.63
CA ALA A 339 -9.15 -50.93 12.26
C ALA A 339 -9.18 -49.76 11.27
N THR A 340 -8.31 -48.78 11.45
CA THR A 340 -8.20 -47.59 10.60
C THR A 340 -6.76 -47.43 10.10
N PHE A 341 -6.59 -47.23 8.80
CA PHE A 341 -5.34 -46.82 8.18
C PHE A 341 -5.40 -45.32 7.91
N THR A 342 -4.44 -44.56 8.43
CA THR A 342 -4.31 -43.11 8.21
C THR A 342 -3.10 -42.85 7.32
N PRO A 343 -3.29 -42.50 6.04
CA PRO A 343 -2.19 -42.13 5.16
C PRO A 343 -1.37 -40.96 5.71
N ALA A 344 -0.04 -41.01 5.53
CA ALA A 344 0.87 -39.95 5.98
C ALA A 344 0.70 -38.64 5.17
N THR A 345 0.29 -38.76 3.91
CA THR A 345 -0.06 -37.66 3.01
C THR A 345 -1.38 -37.96 2.32
N SER A 346 -2.06 -36.93 1.79
CA SER A 346 -3.25 -37.11 0.95
C SER A 346 -2.94 -38.06 -0.21
N LEU A 347 -3.91 -38.92 -0.52
CA LEU A 347 -3.82 -39.87 -1.63
C LEU A 347 -3.85 -39.12 -2.97
N LEU A 348 -3.22 -39.70 -3.99
CA LEU A 348 -3.18 -39.16 -5.33
C LEU A 348 -4.56 -39.27 -5.99
N ALA A 349 -4.92 -38.28 -6.81
CA ALA A 349 -6.16 -38.28 -7.58
C ALA A 349 -6.19 -39.38 -8.66
N ASN A 350 -7.40 -39.78 -9.06
CA ASN A 350 -7.64 -40.78 -10.11
C ASN A 350 -6.76 -42.05 -9.99
N THR A 351 -6.49 -42.48 -8.76
CA THR A 351 -5.53 -43.53 -8.46
C THR A 351 -6.23 -44.68 -7.76
N ASN A 352 -5.97 -45.90 -8.24
CA ASN A 352 -6.49 -47.11 -7.62
C ASN A 352 -5.58 -47.56 -6.47
N TYR A 353 -6.15 -47.70 -5.28
CA TYR A 353 -5.48 -48.17 -4.08
C TYR A 353 -6.00 -49.54 -3.67
N THR A 354 -5.12 -50.36 -3.13
CA THR A 354 -5.42 -51.70 -2.61
C THR A 354 -5.09 -51.75 -1.13
N ALA A 355 -6.09 -51.96 -0.30
CA ALA A 355 -5.95 -52.18 1.13
C ALA A 355 -6.02 -53.68 1.45
N THR A 356 -5.25 -54.14 2.43
CA THR A 356 -5.19 -55.56 2.80
C THR A 356 -5.10 -55.73 4.31
N ILE A 357 -6.02 -56.51 4.88
CA ILE A 357 -5.85 -57.14 6.20
C ILE A 357 -5.30 -58.55 5.98
N THR A 358 -4.18 -58.91 6.60
CA THR A 358 -3.55 -60.23 6.42
C THR A 358 -4.09 -61.28 7.39
N THR A 359 -3.77 -62.55 7.16
CA THR A 359 -4.05 -63.64 8.12
C THR A 359 -3.25 -63.57 9.42
N GLY A 360 -2.34 -62.59 9.56
CA GLY A 360 -1.56 -62.41 10.78
C GLY A 360 -2.33 -61.74 11.93
N VAL A 361 -3.56 -61.30 11.70
CA VAL A 361 -4.41 -60.74 12.75
C VAL A 361 -5.11 -61.86 13.53
N GLU A 362 -5.18 -61.72 14.85
CA GLU A 362 -5.81 -62.67 15.77
C GLU A 362 -6.94 -62.01 16.56
N ASP A 363 -7.97 -62.78 16.94
CA ASP A 363 -8.94 -62.38 17.94
C ASP A 363 -8.42 -62.51 19.39
N LEU A 364 -9.22 -62.09 20.38
CA LEU A 364 -8.87 -62.25 21.80
C LEU A 364 -8.85 -63.70 22.29
N ALA A 365 -9.28 -64.66 21.47
CA ALA A 365 -9.20 -66.10 21.72
C ALA A 365 -7.98 -66.77 21.05
N GLY A 366 -7.27 -66.04 20.17
CA GLY A 366 -6.09 -66.50 19.43
C GLY A 366 -6.39 -67.11 18.06
N ASN A 367 -7.61 -66.98 17.52
CA ASN A 367 -7.90 -67.46 16.16
C ASN A 367 -7.43 -66.44 15.12
N THR A 368 -6.76 -66.92 14.07
CA THR A 368 -6.32 -66.09 12.93
C THR A 368 -7.38 -66.05 11.84
N MET A 369 -7.40 -64.98 11.03
CA MET A 369 -8.26 -64.93 9.84
C MET A 369 -7.92 -66.08 8.87
N VAL A 370 -8.96 -66.68 8.27
CA VAL A 370 -8.80 -67.81 7.32
C VAL A 370 -8.06 -67.41 6.03
N SER A 371 -8.23 -66.17 5.59
CA SER A 371 -7.59 -65.63 4.38
C SER A 371 -7.42 -64.12 4.50
N ASN A 372 -6.44 -63.55 3.80
CA ASN A 372 -6.30 -62.10 3.68
C ASN A 372 -7.60 -61.49 3.16
N TYR A 373 -8.03 -60.38 3.74
CA TYR A 373 -9.12 -59.57 3.22
C TYR A 373 -8.55 -58.42 2.41
N VAL A 374 -8.83 -58.41 1.11
CA VAL A 374 -8.31 -57.42 0.16
C VAL A 374 -9.48 -56.64 -0.43
N TRP A 375 -9.38 -55.31 -0.41
CA TRP A 375 -10.32 -54.45 -1.12
C TRP A 375 -9.58 -53.33 -1.84
N THR A 376 -10.21 -52.85 -2.91
CA THR A 376 -9.66 -51.76 -3.72
C THR A 376 -10.62 -50.59 -3.76
N PHE A 377 -10.09 -49.37 -3.96
CA PHE A 377 -10.90 -48.19 -4.21
C PHE A 377 -10.14 -47.21 -5.11
N THR A 378 -10.88 -46.43 -5.91
CA THR A 378 -10.32 -45.41 -6.79
C THR A 378 -10.66 -44.04 -6.25
N THR A 379 -9.62 -43.23 -6.00
CA THR A 379 -9.78 -41.84 -5.60
C THR A 379 -10.43 -41.02 -6.71
N LEU A 380 -11.09 -39.94 -6.33
CA LEU A 380 -11.79 -39.08 -7.27
C LEU A 380 -10.89 -38.54 -8.36
N ASN A 381 -11.44 -38.55 -9.56
CA ASN A 381 -10.86 -37.86 -10.68
C ASN A 381 -11.14 -36.37 -10.51
N VAL A 382 -10.08 -35.61 -10.26
CA VAL A 382 -10.08 -34.14 -10.40
C VAL A 382 -9.42 -33.83 -11.73
N SER A 383 -10.14 -33.11 -12.60
CA SER A 383 -9.53 -32.50 -13.78
C SER A 383 -8.47 -31.53 -13.33
N ALA A 384 -7.31 -31.50 -13.98
CA ALA A 384 -6.29 -30.49 -13.68
C ALA A 384 -6.88 -29.09 -13.90
N PRO A 385 -6.61 -28.12 -12.99
CA PRO A 385 -7.06 -26.76 -13.18
C PRO A 385 -6.41 -26.18 -14.45
N THR A 386 -7.19 -25.41 -15.20
CA THR A 386 -6.74 -24.68 -16.39
C THR A 386 -6.97 -23.19 -16.19
N VAL A 387 -6.11 -22.35 -16.78
CA VAL A 387 -6.39 -20.92 -16.90
C VAL A 387 -7.39 -20.75 -18.05
N ILE A 388 -8.56 -20.21 -17.75
CA ILE A 388 -9.65 -20.03 -18.72
C ILE A 388 -9.73 -18.61 -19.27
N LEU A 389 -9.20 -17.64 -18.56
CA LEU A 389 -9.18 -16.23 -18.94
C LEU A 389 -7.98 -15.55 -18.29
N THR A 390 -7.36 -14.62 -19.01
CA THR A 390 -6.39 -13.67 -18.47
C THR A 390 -6.86 -12.26 -18.74
N ASP A 391 -6.48 -11.32 -17.89
CA ASP A 391 -6.66 -9.89 -18.15
C ASP A 391 -5.37 -9.17 -17.73
N PRO A 392 -4.55 -8.65 -18.64
CA PRO A 392 -4.78 -8.55 -20.09
C PRO A 392 -4.94 -9.89 -20.81
N ASP A 393 -5.68 -9.87 -21.92
CA ASP A 393 -5.77 -10.99 -22.86
C ASP A 393 -4.38 -11.29 -23.45
N ASP A 394 -4.15 -12.54 -23.89
CA ASP A 394 -2.89 -12.88 -24.56
C ASP A 394 -2.72 -12.07 -25.86
N LEU A 395 -1.54 -11.47 -26.00
CA LEU A 395 -1.14 -10.55 -27.06
C LEU A 395 -1.89 -9.20 -27.06
N GLU A 396 -2.59 -8.83 -25.99
CA GLU A 396 -3.23 -7.52 -25.88
C GLU A 396 -2.19 -6.39 -25.97
N THR A 397 -2.50 -5.34 -26.73
CA THR A 397 -1.71 -4.10 -26.83
C THR A 397 -2.43 -2.94 -26.16
N ASP A 398 -1.73 -1.84 -25.93
CA ASP A 398 -2.29 -0.63 -25.32
C ASP A 398 -2.83 -0.83 -23.89
N VAL A 399 -2.23 -1.78 -23.16
CA VAL A 399 -2.58 -2.06 -21.77
C VAL A 399 -2.15 -0.90 -20.86
N ALA A 400 -3.06 -0.44 -20.00
CA ALA A 400 -2.78 0.61 -19.03
C ALA A 400 -1.57 0.29 -18.13
N LEU A 401 -0.74 1.28 -17.82
CA LEU A 401 0.49 1.07 -17.05
C LEU A 401 0.24 0.62 -15.60
N SER A 402 -0.93 0.95 -15.05
CA SER A 402 -1.36 0.56 -13.70
C SER A 402 -2.15 -0.75 -13.67
N LYS A 403 -2.20 -1.49 -14.78
CA LYS A 403 -3.03 -2.68 -14.92
C LYS A 403 -2.69 -3.72 -13.85
N VAL A 404 -3.73 -4.15 -13.13
CA VAL A 404 -3.69 -5.37 -12.32
C VAL A 404 -3.84 -6.54 -13.28
N VAL A 405 -2.85 -7.42 -13.29
CA VAL A 405 -2.82 -8.58 -14.17
C VAL A 405 -3.55 -9.72 -13.47
N THR A 406 -4.52 -10.35 -14.13
CA THR A 406 -5.33 -11.41 -13.55
C THR A 406 -5.34 -12.68 -14.38
N ALA A 407 -5.56 -13.80 -13.71
CA ALA A 407 -5.79 -15.11 -14.32
C ALA A 407 -6.95 -15.80 -13.61
N THR A 408 -7.98 -16.19 -14.36
CA THR A 408 -9.13 -16.95 -13.86
C THR A 408 -8.95 -18.43 -14.18
N PHE A 409 -9.20 -19.28 -13.19
CA PHE A 409 -9.06 -20.73 -13.28
C PHE A 409 -10.41 -21.42 -13.53
N SER A 410 -10.37 -22.61 -14.13
CA SER A 410 -11.55 -23.46 -14.38
C SER A 410 -12.21 -23.98 -13.10
N GLU A 411 -11.51 -23.92 -11.97
CA GLU A 411 -11.99 -24.35 -10.65
C GLU A 411 -11.28 -23.58 -9.53
N PRO A 412 -11.78 -23.64 -8.27
CA PRO A 412 -11.10 -23.04 -7.12
C PRO A 412 -9.71 -23.65 -6.87
N MET A 413 -8.72 -22.77 -6.67
CA MET A 413 -7.33 -23.06 -6.35
C MET A 413 -7.09 -23.04 -4.84
N ASP A 414 -6.04 -23.71 -4.38
CA ASP A 414 -5.54 -23.56 -3.01
C ASP A 414 -4.85 -22.19 -2.90
N PRO A 415 -5.39 -21.24 -2.10
CA PRO A 415 -4.82 -19.90 -1.96
C PRO A 415 -3.37 -19.90 -1.47
N LEU A 416 -2.93 -20.92 -0.72
CA LEU A 416 -1.55 -21.01 -0.24
C LEU A 416 -0.55 -21.30 -1.36
N THR A 417 -1.03 -21.89 -2.47
CA THR A 417 -0.20 -22.22 -3.64
C THR A 417 -0.17 -21.12 -4.69
N ILE A 418 -0.96 -20.04 -4.52
CA ILE A 418 -0.96 -18.87 -5.40
C ILE A 418 -0.12 -17.76 -4.74
N ASN A 419 1.14 -17.65 -5.13
CA ASN A 419 2.12 -16.76 -4.51
C ASN A 419 3.19 -16.30 -5.51
N GLU A 420 4.19 -15.57 -5.04
CA GLU A 420 5.25 -14.94 -5.86
C GLU A 420 6.10 -15.93 -6.68
N ILE A 421 6.06 -17.22 -6.34
CA ILE A 421 6.77 -18.29 -7.08
C ILE A 421 5.87 -18.86 -8.19
N THR A 422 4.55 -18.87 -7.99
CA THR A 422 3.61 -19.55 -8.87
C THR A 422 2.84 -18.61 -9.80
N PHE A 423 2.71 -17.33 -9.46
CA PHE A 423 2.23 -16.28 -10.36
C PHE A 423 3.32 -15.21 -10.51
N THR A 424 4.00 -15.23 -11.65
CA THR A 424 5.09 -14.28 -11.94
C THR A 424 4.74 -13.39 -13.12
N LEU A 425 5.28 -12.16 -13.10
CA LEU A 425 5.22 -11.21 -14.20
C LEU A 425 6.65 -10.76 -14.53
N GLN A 426 7.05 -10.84 -15.80
CA GLN A 426 8.42 -10.55 -16.24
C GLN A 426 8.45 -9.60 -17.45
N ASN A 427 9.47 -8.75 -17.51
CA ASN A 427 9.87 -8.01 -18.70
C ASN A 427 11.22 -8.57 -19.19
N GLY A 428 11.19 -9.41 -20.22
CA GLY A 428 12.36 -10.16 -20.67
C GLY A 428 12.88 -11.06 -19.55
N SER A 429 14.11 -10.82 -19.07
CA SER A 429 14.72 -11.54 -17.95
C SER A 429 14.52 -10.89 -16.58
N ASN A 430 13.83 -9.74 -16.52
CA ASN A 430 13.64 -8.98 -15.28
C ASN A 430 12.28 -9.31 -14.66
N SER A 431 12.27 -9.72 -13.39
CA SER A 431 11.05 -9.93 -12.62
C SER A 431 10.43 -8.59 -12.19
N VAL A 432 9.12 -8.47 -12.33
CA VAL A 432 8.32 -7.37 -11.79
C VAL A 432 7.90 -7.72 -10.36
N THR A 433 8.08 -6.80 -9.42
CA THR A 433 7.58 -6.96 -8.05
C THR A 433 6.11 -6.54 -7.97
N GLY A 434 5.33 -7.24 -7.16
CA GLY A 434 3.91 -6.95 -7.00
C GLY A 434 3.29 -7.75 -5.85
N VAL A 435 2.06 -7.38 -5.52
CA VAL A 435 1.25 -8.06 -4.50
C VAL A 435 0.29 -9.03 -5.19
N ILE A 436 0.25 -10.26 -4.71
CA ILE A 436 -0.65 -11.29 -5.21
C ILE A 436 -1.84 -11.45 -4.27
N SER A 437 -3.02 -11.55 -4.85
CA SER A 437 -4.26 -11.87 -4.13
C SER A 437 -5.06 -12.92 -4.90
N TYR A 438 -5.91 -13.64 -4.19
CA TYR A 438 -6.74 -14.69 -4.76
C TYR A 438 -8.15 -14.64 -4.17
N ILE A 439 -9.17 -14.50 -5.02
CA ILE A 439 -10.57 -14.44 -4.62
C ILE A 439 -11.41 -15.27 -5.59
N GLY A 440 -12.25 -16.16 -5.05
CA GLY A 440 -13.13 -17.02 -5.86
C GLY A 440 -12.30 -17.99 -6.70
N THR A 441 -12.23 -17.73 -8.01
CA THR A 441 -11.42 -18.48 -8.97
C THR A 441 -10.38 -17.61 -9.68
N THR A 442 -10.13 -16.38 -9.23
CA THR A 442 -9.25 -15.43 -9.91
C THR A 442 -8.05 -15.07 -9.04
N ALA A 443 -6.85 -15.29 -9.58
CA ALA A 443 -5.62 -14.71 -9.04
C ALA A 443 -5.39 -13.33 -9.66
N SER A 444 -4.94 -12.38 -8.84
CA SER A 444 -4.62 -11.01 -9.27
C SER A 444 -3.22 -10.65 -8.80
N PHE A 445 -2.40 -10.15 -9.72
CA PHE A 445 -1.07 -9.60 -9.51
C PHE A 445 -1.15 -8.09 -9.70
N ALA A 446 -0.97 -7.33 -8.62
CA ALA A 446 -0.90 -5.88 -8.63
C ALA A 446 0.57 -5.43 -8.60
N PRO A 447 1.14 -4.91 -9.70
CA PRO A 447 2.51 -4.41 -9.72
C PRO A 447 2.73 -3.34 -8.62
N SER A 448 3.88 -3.39 -7.93
CA SER A 448 4.19 -2.43 -6.84
C SER A 448 4.47 -1.02 -7.35
N THR A 449 4.78 -0.90 -8.65
CA THR A 449 4.97 0.34 -9.39
C THR A 449 4.32 0.18 -10.75
N ASN A 450 3.92 1.30 -11.39
CA ASN A 450 3.42 1.26 -12.76
C ASN A 450 4.41 0.53 -13.69
N LEU A 451 3.86 -0.25 -14.62
CA LEU A 451 4.60 -0.92 -15.66
C LEU A 451 5.23 0.10 -16.61
N LEU A 452 6.34 -0.28 -17.25
CA LEU A 452 7.04 0.57 -18.21
C LEU A 452 6.19 0.72 -19.48
N PRO A 453 6.18 1.90 -20.13
CA PRO A 453 5.43 2.11 -21.37
C PRO A 453 6.04 1.34 -22.54
N ASN A 454 5.22 1.01 -23.55
CA ASN A 454 5.60 0.30 -24.77
C ASN A 454 6.50 -0.93 -24.53
N THR A 455 6.18 -1.70 -23.49
CA THR A 455 7.01 -2.79 -23.01
C THR A 455 6.23 -4.09 -23.04
N LEU A 456 6.86 -5.14 -23.59
CA LEU A 456 6.31 -6.49 -23.61
C LEU A 456 6.50 -7.14 -22.24
N TYR A 457 5.40 -7.56 -21.63
CA TYR A 457 5.38 -8.33 -20.38
C TYR A 457 4.90 -9.76 -20.63
N THR A 458 5.43 -10.69 -19.85
CA THR A 458 5.04 -12.10 -19.83
C THR A 458 4.47 -12.45 -18.45
N GLY A 459 3.20 -12.81 -18.40
CA GLY A 459 2.58 -13.44 -17.24
C GLY A 459 2.81 -14.94 -17.25
N THR A 460 3.06 -15.55 -16.09
CA THR A 460 3.22 -17.01 -15.97
C THR A 460 2.53 -17.52 -14.72
N ILE A 461 1.63 -18.50 -14.88
CA ILE A 461 1.20 -19.39 -13.81
C ILE A 461 1.95 -20.71 -13.93
N THR A 462 2.67 -21.12 -12.89
CA THR A 462 3.48 -22.35 -12.93
C THR A 462 2.70 -23.60 -12.51
N THR A 463 3.24 -24.80 -12.79
CA THR A 463 2.71 -26.07 -12.29
C THR A 463 2.76 -26.21 -10.75
N GLY A 464 3.34 -25.24 -10.04
CA GLY A 464 3.28 -25.19 -8.57
C GLY A 464 1.93 -24.72 -8.03
N ALA A 465 1.11 -24.05 -8.84
CA ALA A 465 -0.26 -23.67 -8.47
C ALA A 465 -1.18 -24.91 -8.51
N MET A 466 -1.91 -25.17 -7.43
CA MET A 466 -2.74 -26.36 -7.24
C MET A 466 -4.20 -26.01 -7.01
N SER A 467 -5.11 -26.87 -7.46
CA SER A 467 -6.53 -26.79 -7.10
C SER A 467 -6.71 -26.95 -5.58
N ALA A 468 -7.85 -26.56 -5.03
CA ALA A 468 -8.17 -26.84 -3.62
C ALA A 468 -8.16 -28.35 -3.29
N GLY A 469 -8.26 -29.21 -4.32
CA GLY A 469 -8.10 -30.66 -4.23
C GLY A 469 -6.64 -31.13 -4.37
N GLY A 470 -5.65 -30.25 -4.40
CA GLY A 470 -4.23 -30.58 -4.45
C GLY A 470 -3.71 -31.04 -5.81
N THR A 471 -4.42 -30.74 -6.91
CA THR A 471 -3.98 -31.11 -8.27
C THR A 471 -3.31 -29.93 -8.96
N PRO A 472 -2.06 -30.06 -9.45
CA PRO A 472 -1.36 -28.96 -10.11
C PRO A 472 -1.91 -28.68 -11.52
N LEU A 473 -1.61 -27.50 -12.08
CA LEU A 473 -1.75 -27.28 -13.52
C LEU A 473 -0.93 -28.33 -14.30
N ALA A 474 -1.46 -28.79 -15.44
CA ALA A 474 -0.80 -29.79 -16.28
C ALA A 474 0.51 -29.30 -16.92
N ALA A 475 0.63 -27.98 -17.16
CA ALA A 475 1.81 -27.30 -17.67
C ALA A 475 1.80 -25.84 -17.19
N ASN A 476 2.95 -25.17 -17.25
CA ASN A 476 3.00 -23.72 -17.05
C ASN A 476 2.11 -23.03 -18.09
N TYR A 477 1.28 -22.10 -17.63
CA TYR A 477 0.49 -21.25 -18.51
C TYR A 477 1.18 -19.90 -18.65
N THR A 478 1.57 -19.56 -19.87
CA THR A 478 2.26 -18.31 -20.19
C THR A 478 1.44 -17.49 -21.18
N TRP A 479 1.34 -16.19 -20.95
CA TRP A 479 0.74 -15.25 -21.88
C TRP A 479 1.55 -13.96 -21.87
N THR A 480 1.37 -13.16 -22.91
CA THR A 480 2.09 -11.90 -23.08
C THR A 480 1.15 -10.74 -23.35
N PHE A 481 1.56 -9.53 -23.01
CA PHE A 481 0.82 -8.31 -23.36
C PHE A 481 1.80 -7.14 -23.49
N THR A 482 1.43 -6.12 -24.26
CA THR A 482 2.23 -4.91 -24.45
C THR A 482 1.52 -3.72 -23.84
N THR A 483 2.22 -3.03 -22.93
CA THR A 483 1.73 -1.81 -22.31
C THR A 483 1.62 -0.66 -23.30
N ALA A 484 0.67 0.24 -23.06
CA ALA A 484 0.47 1.43 -23.88
C ALA A 484 1.74 2.26 -24.04
N SER A 485 1.88 2.86 -25.20
CA SER A 485 2.87 3.91 -25.45
C SER A 485 2.47 5.17 -24.67
N MET A 486 3.40 5.76 -23.91
CA MET A 486 3.28 7.15 -23.48
C MET A 486 3.79 8.02 -24.63
N LEU A 487 2.90 8.46 -25.51
CA LEU A 487 3.20 9.61 -26.36
C LEU A 487 3.12 10.86 -25.47
N ALA A 488 4.13 11.71 -25.55
CA ALA A 488 4.09 12.99 -24.87
C ALA A 488 3.07 13.90 -25.57
N PRO A 489 2.21 14.62 -24.83
CA PRO A 489 1.33 15.61 -25.42
C PRO A 489 2.16 16.70 -26.12
N THR A 490 1.63 17.21 -27.23
CA THR A 490 2.22 18.31 -28.00
C THR A 490 1.23 19.44 -28.17
N VAL A 491 1.71 20.68 -28.25
CA VAL A 491 0.88 21.83 -28.66
C VAL A 491 0.79 21.83 -30.19
N ILE A 492 -0.43 21.78 -30.71
CA ILE A 492 -0.70 21.75 -32.16
C ILE A 492 -0.88 23.15 -32.73
N SER A 493 -1.52 24.05 -31.97
CA SER A 493 -1.79 25.43 -32.39
C SER A 493 -1.82 26.37 -31.20
N THR A 494 -1.53 27.64 -31.46
CA THR A 494 -1.66 28.74 -30.51
C THR A 494 -2.43 29.89 -31.14
N ASP A 495 -3.14 30.65 -30.32
CA ASP A 495 -3.74 31.93 -30.69
C ASP A 495 -3.45 32.95 -29.56
N PRO A 496 -2.65 34.00 -29.79
CA PRO A 496 -1.98 34.34 -31.04
C PRO A 496 -1.03 33.27 -31.57
N MET A 497 -0.86 33.25 -32.89
CA MET A 497 0.17 32.43 -33.54
C MET A 497 1.56 32.91 -33.14
N ASP A 498 2.56 32.02 -33.20
CA ASP A 498 3.95 32.44 -32.97
C ASP A 498 4.37 33.52 -33.97
N LEU A 499 4.97 34.58 -33.44
CA LEU A 499 5.38 35.81 -34.12
C LEU A 499 4.23 36.62 -34.72
N GLU A 500 2.98 36.41 -34.29
CA GLU A 500 1.86 37.25 -34.72
C GLU A 500 2.08 38.71 -34.29
N VAL A 501 1.79 39.64 -35.20
CA VAL A 501 1.82 41.09 -34.97
C VAL A 501 0.41 41.66 -35.03
N ASP A 502 0.22 42.89 -34.57
CA ASP A 502 -1.09 43.56 -34.55
C ASP A 502 -2.14 42.83 -33.68
N VAL A 503 -1.69 42.18 -32.62
CA VAL A 503 -2.57 41.49 -31.66
C VAL A 503 -3.33 42.49 -30.80
N ALA A 504 -4.66 42.35 -30.71
CA ALA A 504 -5.53 43.18 -29.89
C ALA A 504 -5.11 43.21 -28.40
N PHE A 505 -5.37 44.32 -27.70
CA PHE A 505 -4.91 44.52 -26.32
C PHE A 505 -5.63 43.62 -25.31
N ASP A 506 -6.88 43.25 -25.58
CA ASP A 506 -7.72 42.39 -24.74
C ASP A 506 -7.61 40.90 -25.11
N LYS A 507 -6.59 40.52 -25.89
CA LYS A 507 -6.46 39.18 -26.44
C LYS A 507 -6.36 38.12 -25.34
N VAL A 508 -7.25 37.13 -25.43
CA VAL A 508 -7.12 35.85 -24.69
C VAL A 508 -6.11 34.97 -25.41
N ILE A 509 -5.11 34.51 -24.67
CA ILE A 509 -4.03 33.67 -25.19
C ILE A 509 -4.46 32.21 -25.06
N SER A 510 -4.29 31.39 -26.10
CA SER A 510 -4.71 29.99 -26.09
C SER A 510 -3.73 29.05 -26.76
N ALA A 511 -3.78 27.78 -26.37
CA ALA A 511 -3.00 26.68 -26.93
C ALA A 511 -3.85 25.40 -26.98
N ASP A 512 -3.85 24.73 -28.14
CA ASP A 512 -4.53 23.45 -28.34
C ASP A 512 -3.53 22.28 -28.28
N PHE A 513 -3.88 21.22 -27.56
CA PHE A 513 -3.05 20.04 -27.39
C PHE A 513 -3.44 18.88 -28.31
N SER A 514 -2.50 17.96 -28.55
CA SER A 514 -2.71 16.74 -29.34
C SER A 514 -3.61 15.70 -28.70
N GLU A 515 -3.91 15.85 -27.42
CA GLU A 515 -4.73 14.96 -26.62
C GLU A 515 -5.28 15.70 -25.39
N GLU A 516 -6.20 15.05 -24.66
CA GLU A 516 -6.76 15.65 -23.45
C GLU A 516 -5.69 15.73 -22.34
N MET A 517 -5.54 16.94 -21.79
CA MET A 517 -4.64 17.22 -20.68
C MET A 517 -5.32 17.03 -19.32
N ASN A 518 -4.51 16.75 -18.29
CA ASN A 518 -4.96 16.79 -16.91
C ASN A 518 -5.17 18.26 -16.50
N SER A 519 -6.43 18.66 -16.40
CA SER A 519 -6.83 20.04 -16.08
C SER A 519 -6.25 20.58 -14.77
N SER A 520 -5.89 19.71 -13.81
CA SER A 520 -5.26 20.13 -12.55
C SER A 520 -3.81 20.59 -12.71
N THR A 521 -3.15 20.19 -13.80
CA THR A 521 -1.76 20.55 -14.10
C THR A 521 -1.65 21.79 -14.99
N ILE A 522 -2.76 22.26 -15.57
CA ILE A 522 -2.83 23.50 -16.37
C ILE A 522 -3.21 24.66 -15.45
N THR A 523 -2.21 25.43 -15.02
CA THR A 523 -2.35 26.48 -14.01
C THR A 523 -1.48 27.69 -14.38
N THR A 524 -1.53 28.76 -13.59
CA THR A 524 -0.69 29.95 -13.78
C THR A 524 0.81 29.69 -13.60
N SER A 525 1.23 28.52 -13.10
CA SER A 525 2.65 28.13 -13.06
C SER A 525 3.10 27.33 -14.29
N THR A 526 2.17 26.75 -15.04
CA THR A 526 2.46 25.91 -16.22
C THR A 526 2.03 26.54 -17.53
N PHE A 527 1.10 27.52 -17.51
CA PHE A 527 0.82 28.42 -18.62
C PHE A 527 1.11 29.85 -18.15
N THR A 528 2.20 30.43 -18.65
CA THR A 528 2.67 31.77 -18.26
C THR A 528 2.68 32.72 -19.45
N LEU A 529 2.55 34.02 -19.15
CA LEU A 529 2.71 35.12 -20.09
C LEU A 529 3.71 36.13 -19.52
N MET A 530 4.72 36.50 -20.29
CA MET A 530 5.80 37.39 -19.86
C MET A 530 5.98 38.57 -20.81
N GLN A 531 6.25 39.73 -20.23
CA GLN A 531 6.79 40.91 -20.92
C GLN A 531 8.27 41.04 -20.54
N GLY A 532 9.17 40.60 -21.42
CA GLY A 532 10.59 40.48 -21.07
C GLY A 532 10.77 39.56 -19.86
N THR A 533 11.19 40.12 -18.71
CA THR A 533 11.33 39.38 -17.44
C THR A 533 10.14 39.51 -16.50
N THR A 534 9.15 40.35 -16.83
CA THR A 534 7.98 40.63 -15.99
C THR A 534 6.87 39.65 -16.29
N VAL A 535 6.30 39.04 -15.25
CA VAL A 535 5.14 38.14 -15.40
C VAL A 535 3.86 38.96 -15.52
N ILE A 536 3.03 38.65 -16.51
CA ILE A 536 1.69 39.21 -16.68
C ILE A 536 0.69 38.29 -15.99
N SER A 537 -0.01 38.81 -14.99
CA SER A 537 -1.04 38.06 -14.29
C SER A 537 -2.26 37.81 -15.18
N GLY A 538 -2.89 36.65 -15.02
CA GLY A 538 -4.08 36.28 -15.76
C GLY A 538 -4.77 35.06 -15.16
N LEU A 539 -5.99 34.80 -15.62
CA LEU A 539 -6.76 33.61 -15.29
C LEU A 539 -6.44 32.51 -16.31
N VAL A 540 -6.01 31.34 -15.83
CA VAL A 540 -5.82 30.15 -16.66
C VAL A 540 -7.04 29.24 -16.53
N ASN A 541 -7.54 28.76 -17.68
CA ASN A 541 -8.64 27.81 -17.77
C ASN A 541 -8.31 26.72 -18.79
N TYR A 542 -8.94 25.55 -18.68
CA TYR A 542 -8.76 24.42 -19.58
C TYR A 542 -10.10 23.75 -19.89
N SER A 543 -10.39 23.52 -21.17
CA SER A 543 -11.62 22.84 -21.62
C SER A 543 -11.39 22.07 -22.92
N GLY A 544 -11.84 20.81 -22.96
CA GLY A 544 -11.63 19.93 -24.11
C GLY A 544 -10.14 19.66 -24.33
N PHE A 545 -9.59 20.27 -25.38
CA PHE A 545 -8.17 20.20 -25.75
C PHE A 545 -7.45 21.56 -25.64
N THR A 546 -8.13 22.60 -25.15
CA THR A 546 -7.65 23.98 -25.23
C THR A 546 -7.36 24.54 -23.84
N ALA A 547 -6.15 25.03 -23.63
CA ALA A 547 -5.82 25.91 -22.50
C ALA A 547 -5.96 27.37 -22.92
N THR A 548 -6.49 28.21 -22.04
CA THR A 548 -6.61 29.65 -22.24
C THR A 548 -6.05 30.43 -21.06
N LEU A 549 -5.30 31.49 -21.31
CA LEU A 549 -4.84 32.49 -20.35
C LEU A 549 -5.48 33.84 -20.71
N THR A 550 -6.34 34.35 -19.83
CA THR A 550 -6.95 35.68 -19.95
C THR A 550 -6.16 36.67 -19.08
N PRO A 551 -5.40 37.62 -19.66
CA PRO A 551 -4.71 38.64 -18.90
C PRO A 551 -5.66 39.41 -17.96
N SER A 552 -5.18 39.82 -16.78
CA SER A 552 -6.00 40.55 -15.80
C SER A 552 -6.33 41.99 -16.20
N GLY A 553 -5.66 42.51 -17.23
CA GLY A 553 -5.89 43.82 -17.84
C GLY A 553 -5.35 43.83 -19.27
N ASP A 554 -5.61 44.92 -19.99
CA ASP A 554 -5.17 45.10 -21.37
C ASP A 554 -3.64 45.02 -21.49
N LEU A 555 -3.18 44.37 -22.56
CA LEU A 555 -1.77 44.29 -22.93
C LEU A 555 -1.27 45.63 -23.48
N LEU A 556 -0.02 45.99 -23.17
CA LEU A 556 0.62 47.23 -23.62
C LEU A 556 0.73 47.23 -25.15
N SER A 557 0.61 48.40 -25.78
CA SER A 557 0.76 48.55 -27.23
C SER A 557 2.19 48.32 -27.72
N ASN A 558 2.34 47.87 -28.97
CA ASN A 558 3.62 47.61 -29.64
C ASN A 558 4.64 46.86 -28.76
N THR A 559 4.15 45.90 -27.99
CA THR A 559 4.93 45.19 -26.98
C THR A 559 4.95 43.72 -27.33
N THR A 560 6.15 43.15 -27.40
CA THR A 560 6.33 41.70 -27.56
C THR A 560 6.12 40.99 -26.23
N TYR A 561 5.23 40.00 -26.24
CA TYR A 561 4.99 39.08 -25.14
C TYR A 561 5.48 37.68 -25.49
N THR A 562 5.92 36.95 -24.46
CA THR A 562 6.31 35.54 -24.55
C THR A 562 5.34 34.71 -23.73
N ALA A 563 4.65 33.78 -24.38
CA ALA A 563 3.82 32.80 -23.72
C ALA A 563 4.53 31.44 -23.67
N THR A 564 4.35 30.72 -22.56
CA THR A 564 5.01 29.44 -22.33
C THR A 564 4.05 28.43 -21.72
N ILE A 565 3.95 27.24 -22.32
CA ILE A 565 3.44 26.03 -21.66
C ILE A 565 4.64 25.21 -21.21
N THR A 566 4.78 24.96 -19.91
CA THR A 566 5.93 24.23 -19.37
C THR A 566 5.75 22.71 -19.41
N THR A 567 6.84 21.98 -19.24
CA THR A 567 6.88 20.53 -18.98
C THR A 567 6.14 20.10 -17.70
N GLY A 568 5.63 21.04 -16.88
CA GLY A 568 4.74 20.71 -15.77
C GLY A 568 3.29 20.41 -16.18
N ALA A 569 2.91 20.68 -17.43
CA ALA A 569 1.60 20.32 -17.98
C ALA A 569 1.62 18.85 -18.45
N GLU A 570 0.71 18.03 -17.92
CA GLU A 570 0.66 16.58 -18.14
C GLU A 570 -0.65 16.14 -18.81
N ASN A 571 -0.61 15.06 -19.61
CA ASN A 571 -1.82 14.40 -20.08
C ASN A 571 -2.55 13.64 -18.95
N LEU A 572 -3.74 13.10 -19.23
CA LEU A 572 -4.49 12.30 -18.24
C LEU A 572 -3.74 11.07 -17.72
N SER A 573 -2.72 10.61 -18.46
CA SER A 573 -1.85 9.49 -18.07
C SER A 573 -0.63 9.91 -17.25
N GLY A 574 -0.48 11.20 -16.92
CA GLY A 574 0.66 11.75 -16.18
C GLY A 574 1.93 11.93 -17.02
N THR A 575 1.81 11.95 -18.35
CA THR A 575 2.93 12.21 -19.26
C THR A 575 3.09 13.72 -19.46
N PRO A 576 4.23 14.33 -19.12
CA PRO A 576 4.46 15.76 -19.37
C PRO A 576 4.72 16.05 -20.85
N LEU A 577 4.60 17.33 -21.26
CA LEU A 577 5.20 17.77 -22.52
C LEU A 577 6.69 17.38 -22.57
N ALA A 578 7.18 17.02 -23.74
CA ALA A 578 8.59 16.64 -23.91
C ALA A 578 9.57 17.81 -23.65
N ASN A 579 9.16 19.03 -23.96
CA ASN A 579 9.89 20.28 -23.72
C ASN A 579 8.88 21.41 -23.46
N ASP A 580 9.33 22.51 -22.85
CA ASP A 580 8.53 23.73 -22.76
C ASP A 580 8.17 24.21 -24.18
N TYR A 581 6.91 24.55 -24.40
CA TYR A 581 6.44 25.15 -25.64
C TYR A 581 6.38 26.66 -25.47
N VAL A 582 7.24 27.38 -26.19
CA VAL A 582 7.42 28.83 -26.07
C VAL A 582 7.07 29.49 -27.39
N TRP A 583 6.24 30.52 -27.35
CA TRP A 583 5.93 31.36 -28.51
C TRP A 583 5.85 32.82 -28.11
N THR A 584 5.98 33.69 -29.10
CA THR A 584 5.93 35.14 -28.90
C THR A 584 4.90 35.79 -29.80
N PHE A 585 4.39 36.96 -29.41
CA PHE A 585 3.52 37.77 -30.26
C PHE A 585 3.69 39.25 -29.89
N THR A 586 3.35 40.14 -30.81
CA THR A 586 3.44 41.60 -30.61
C THR A 586 2.06 42.23 -30.77
N THR A 587 1.67 43.01 -29.77
CA THR A 587 0.43 43.78 -29.80
C THR A 587 0.47 44.92 -30.80
N GLN A 588 -0.70 45.34 -31.27
CA GLN A 588 -0.87 46.49 -32.19
C GLN A 588 -0.21 47.77 -31.65
N GLU A 589 0.23 48.64 -32.56
CA GLU A 589 0.71 49.99 -32.22
C GLU A 589 -0.48 50.96 -32.08
N ILE A 590 -0.48 51.79 -31.03
CA ILE A 590 -1.44 52.89 -30.90
C ILE A 590 -0.90 54.10 -31.68
N VAL A 591 -1.51 54.38 -32.83
CA VAL A 591 -1.25 55.62 -33.57
C VAL A 591 -2.08 56.75 -32.95
N ILE A 592 -1.46 57.57 -32.11
CA ILE A 592 -2.11 58.76 -31.53
C ILE A 592 -2.21 59.83 -32.62
N SER A 593 -3.43 60.15 -33.04
CA SER A 593 -3.66 61.28 -33.95
C SER A 593 -3.29 62.60 -33.24
N PRO A 594 -2.71 63.59 -33.94
CA PRO A 594 -2.38 64.88 -33.35
C PRO A 594 -3.61 65.52 -32.67
N VAL A 595 -3.46 65.95 -31.42
CA VAL A 595 -4.52 66.62 -30.66
C VAL A 595 -4.63 68.07 -31.14
N ASP A 596 -5.75 68.42 -31.76
CA ASP A 596 -6.01 69.78 -32.22
C ASP A 596 -6.59 70.65 -31.10
N LEU A 597 -5.87 71.72 -30.76
CA LEU A 597 -6.31 72.71 -29.76
C LEU A 597 -7.14 73.85 -30.39
N GLY A 598 -7.26 73.91 -31.72
CA GLY A 598 -7.98 74.96 -32.41
C GLY A 598 -7.58 76.36 -31.95
N THR A 599 -8.58 77.21 -31.69
CA THR A 599 -8.36 78.56 -31.18
C THR A 599 -7.94 78.62 -29.72
N ALA A 600 -7.86 77.50 -29.00
CA ALA A 600 -7.30 77.45 -27.65
C ALA A 600 -5.76 77.43 -27.65
N ALA A 601 -5.13 77.11 -28.79
CA ALA A 601 -3.68 76.97 -28.93
C ALA A 601 -2.82 78.17 -28.47
N PRO A 602 -3.20 79.46 -28.64
CA PRO A 602 -2.35 80.57 -28.22
C PRO A 602 -2.40 80.85 -26.70
N PHE A 603 -3.32 80.23 -25.96
CA PHE A 603 -3.51 80.55 -24.55
C PHE A 603 -2.66 79.67 -23.63
N GLY A 604 -1.85 80.32 -22.79
CA GLY A 604 -1.10 79.67 -21.71
C GLY A 604 -1.96 79.34 -20.51
N ALA A 605 -3.01 80.13 -20.25
CA ALA A 605 -4.01 79.84 -19.24
C ALA A 605 -5.44 80.13 -19.75
N PHE A 606 -6.36 79.22 -19.45
CA PHE A 606 -7.79 79.39 -19.69
C PHE A 606 -8.59 79.15 -18.41
N GLY A 607 -9.33 80.15 -17.94
CA GLY A 607 -9.99 80.15 -16.62
C GLY A 607 -11.49 79.92 -16.63
N GLY A 608 -12.00 79.03 -17.49
CA GLY A 608 -13.42 78.68 -17.59
C GLY A 608 -14.36 79.89 -17.53
N ASN A 609 -15.40 79.80 -16.68
CA ASN A 609 -16.29 80.91 -16.35
C ASN A 609 -16.02 81.50 -14.95
N ALA A 610 -14.96 81.05 -14.28
CA ALA A 610 -14.59 81.47 -12.92
C ALA A 610 -13.42 82.47 -12.87
N GLY A 611 -12.74 82.72 -13.99
CA GLY A 611 -11.67 83.71 -14.11
C GLY A 611 -10.26 83.16 -13.86
N ILE A 612 -9.30 84.06 -13.75
CA ILE A 612 -7.87 83.72 -13.60
C ILE A 612 -7.25 84.62 -12.54
N THR A 613 -6.57 84.02 -11.56
CA THR A 613 -6.02 84.75 -10.42
C THR A 613 -4.51 84.55 -10.31
N ASN A 614 -3.77 85.65 -10.34
CA ASN A 614 -2.38 85.72 -9.93
C ASN A 614 -2.24 86.38 -8.56
N GLN A 615 -1.41 85.79 -7.70
CA GLN A 615 -1.05 86.33 -6.38
C GLN A 615 0.47 86.52 -6.21
N GLY A 616 1.26 86.41 -7.30
CA GLY A 616 2.70 86.58 -7.28
C GLY A 616 3.19 87.77 -8.12
N ILE A 617 4.39 88.24 -7.84
CA ILE A 617 5.03 89.39 -8.52
C ILE A 617 5.93 88.98 -9.69
N ASN A 618 6.25 87.68 -9.80
CA ASN A 618 7.13 87.13 -10.82
C ASN A 618 6.36 86.25 -11.81
N THR A 619 5.05 86.45 -11.95
CA THR A 619 4.23 85.66 -12.86
C THR A 619 4.36 86.19 -14.29
N ILE A 620 4.71 85.31 -15.23
CA ILE A 620 4.89 85.65 -16.65
C ILE A 620 4.18 84.60 -17.49
N ILE A 621 3.29 85.03 -18.38
CA ILE A 621 2.67 84.21 -19.39
C ILE A 621 3.26 84.61 -20.74
N ASN A 622 4.15 83.78 -21.27
CA ASN A 622 4.67 83.89 -22.64
C ASN A 622 3.66 83.26 -23.59
N GLY A 623 2.57 84.00 -23.83
CA GLY A 623 1.35 83.61 -24.53
C GLY A 623 0.16 84.46 -24.07
N GLY A 624 -1.04 84.11 -24.54
CA GLY A 624 -2.27 84.79 -24.12
C GLY A 624 -2.91 84.14 -22.89
N ILE A 625 -3.87 84.83 -22.27
CA ILE A 625 -4.82 84.19 -21.33
C ILE A 625 -6.26 84.48 -21.74
N ALA A 626 -7.18 83.55 -21.47
CA ALA A 626 -8.59 83.74 -21.80
C ALA A 626 -9.55 83.21 -20.73
N THR A 627 -10.71 83.84 -20.61
CA THR A 627 -11.81 83.38 -19.77
C THR A 627 -13.14 83.86 -20.33
N THR A 628 -14.19 83.06 -20.17
CA THR A 628 -15.57 83.49 -20.46
C THR A 628 -16.18 84.31 -19.31
N ALA A 629 -15.46 84.41 -18.19
CA ALA A 629 -15.83 85.24 -17.06
C ALA A 629 -15.68 86.74 -17.37
N ALA A 630 -16.37 87.58 -16.61
CA ALA A 630 -16.15 89.03 -16.63
C ALA A 630 -14.69 89.37 -16.32
N SER A 631 -14.15 90.40 -16.97
CA SER A 631 -12.78 90.90 -16.76
C SER A 631 -12.42 91.17 -15.30
N THR A 632 -13.41 91.49 -14.46
CA THR A 632 -13.24 91.68 -13.01
C THR A 632 -12.81 90.43 -12.26
N LEU A 633 -12.95 89.25 -12.86
CA LEU A 633 -12.50 87.96 -12.34
C LEU A 633 -11.13 87.55 -12.89
N VAL A 634 -10.51 88.41 -13.71
CA VAL A 634 -9.07 88.34 -13.98
C VAL A 634 -8.38 89.29 -13.01
N THR A 635 -7.48 88.76 -12.19
CA THR A 635 -6.85 89.52 -11.10
C THR A 635 -5.34 89.31 -11.05
N GLY A 636 -4.59 90.38 -10.85
CA GLY A 636 -3.13 90.35 -10.71
C GLY A 636 -2.38 90.27 -12.04
N PHE A 637 -2.93 90.85 -13.10
CA PHE A 637 -2.27 90.86 -14.41
C PHE A 637 -2.35 92.22 -15.09
N HIS A 638 -1.41 92.47 -15.99
CA HIS A 638 -1.53 93.46 -17.04
C HIS A 638 -1.27 92.83 -18.40
N ASP A 639 -1.96 93.37 -19.40
CA ASP A 639 -1.85 92.96 -20.79
C ASP A 639 -0.59 93.60 -21.41
N GLY A 640 0.34 92.79 -21.88
CA GLY A 640 1.57 93.24 -22.52
C GLY A 640 1.38 93.82 -23.93
N MET A 641 0.24 93.56 -24.58
CA MET A 641 -0.10 94.12 -25.89
C MET A 641 -0.76 95.49 -25.79
N THR A 642 -1.70 95.64 -24.86
CA THR A 642 -2.50 96.88 -24.73
C THR A 642 -2.07 97.78 -23.56
N GLY A 643 -1.40 97.21 -22.57
CA GLY A 643 -1.08 97.88 -21.30
C GLY A 643 -2.24 97.91 -20.29
N ASP A 644 -3.36 97.23 -20.59
CA ASP A 644 -4.54 97.23 -19.72
C ASP A 644 -4.29 96.44 -18.42
N VAL A 645 -4.74 96.98 -17.29
CA VAL A 645 -4.51 96.41 -15.96
C VAL A 645 -5.76 95.70 -15.43
N TYR A 646 -5.60 94.46 -14.99
CA TYR A 646 -6.62 93.58 -14.43
C TYR A 646 -6.34 93.35 -12.93
N THR A 647 -6.80 94.29 -12.11
CA THR A 647 -6.77 94.23 -10.63
C THR A 647 -5.39 93.91 -10.03
N GLU A 648 -4.37 94.70 -10.39
CA GLU A 648 -3.02 94.58 -9.83
C GLU A 648 -2.82 95.35 -8.52
N THR A 649 -1.96 94.81 -7.67
CA THR A 649 -1.41 95.40 -6.46
C THR A 649 0.11 95.19 -6.47
N PRO A 650 0.89 95.85 -5.59
CA PRO A 650 2.32 95.60 -5.48
C PRO A 650 2.72 94.15 -5.16
N LEU A 651 1.76 93.29 -4.78
CA LEU A 651 2.00 91.90 -4.38
C LEU A 651 1.62 90.88 -5.47
N ASN A 652 1.00 91.31 -6.58
CA ASN A 652 0.51 90.39 -7.61
C ASN A 652 0.62 90.94 -9.03
N VAL A 653 1.79 91.45 -9.41
CA VAL A 653 2.03 91.99 -10.75
C VAL A 653 2.40 90.85 -11.70
N GLY A 654 1.56 90.59 -12.69
CA GLY A 654 1.72 89.49 -13.65
C GLY A 654 1.71 90.00 -15.08
N LEU A 655 2.65 89.57 -15.91
CA LEU A 655 2.73 89.96 -17.32
C LEU A 655 2.13 88.89 -18.23
N VAL A 656 1.28 89.28 -19.18
CA VAL A 656 0.78 88.42 -20.27
C VAL A 656 1.25 88.97 -21.61
N THR A 657 2.06 88.22 -22.38
CA THR A 657 2.70 88.79 -23.58
C THR A 657 1.77 88.90 -24.79
N ASP A 658 0.81 87.98 -24.94
CA ASP A 658 0.00 87.87 -26.16
C ASP A 658 -1.51 88.12 -25.91
N GLY A 659 -1.81 88.97 -24.92
CA GLY A 659 -3.13 89.53 -24.70
C GLY A 659 -4.00 88.82 -23.67
N ILE A 660 -4.94 89.57 -23.07
CA ILE A 660 -5.91 89.10 -22.08
C ILE A 660 -7.32 89.16 -22.67
N PHE A 661 -7.99 88.02 -22.76
CA PHE A 661 -9.29 87.90 -23.41
C PHE A 661 -10.38 87.50 -22.41
N ALA A 662 -11.18 88.48 -21.97
CA ALA A 662 -12.25 88.27 -20.98
C ALA A 662 -13.58 88.92 -21.42
N ALA A 663 -14.68 88.55 -20.77
CA ALA A 663 -15.97 89.17 -20.99
C ALA A 663 -16.02 90.61 -20.43
N PRO A 664 -16.95 91.47 -20.91
CA PRO A 664 -17.15 92.80 -20.35
C PRO A 664 -17.32 92.79 -18.82
N PRO A 665 -17.03 93.91 -18.12
CA PRO A 665 -16.74 95.25 -18.64
C PRO A 665 -15.29 95.46 -19.09
N PHE A 666 -14.95 96.66 -19.59
CA PHE A 666 -13.57 97.05 -19.92
C PHE A 666 -12.63 96.80 -18.72
N PRO A 667 -11.42 96.23 -18.91
CA PRO A 667 -10.74 96.04 -20.19
C PRO A 667 -11.26 94.91 -21.09
N GLY A 668 -12.11 94.02 -20.56
CA GLY A 668 -12.84 93.03 -21.36
C GLY A 668 -13.87 93.66 -22.31
N THR A 669 -14.10 93.00 -23.43
CA THR A 669 -15.01 93.44 -24.51
C THR A 669 -15.84 92.27 -25.03
N ALA A 670 -16.93 92.54 -25.73
CA ALA A 670 -17.71 91.50 -26.40
C ALA A 670 -16.88 90.73 -27.46
N THR A 671 -15.89 91.39 -28.08
CA THR A 671 -14.97 90.75 -29.04
C THR A 671 -14.04 89.77 -28.34
N SER A 672 -13.43 90.17 -27.22
CA SER A 672 -12.58 89.27 -26.43
C SER A 672 -13.37 88.13 -25.80
N GLU A 673 -14.63 88.37 -25.41
CA GLU A 673 -15.57 87.32 -24.97
C GLU A 673 -15.83 86.29 -26.08
N ALA A 674 -16.07 86.74 -27.31
CA ALA A 674 -16.32 85.83 -28.44
C ALA A 674 -15.09 84.96 -28.76
N ILE A 675 -13.89 85.54 -28.70
CA ILE A 675 -12.62 84.81 -28.84
C ILE A 675 -12.48 83.77 -27.73
N ALA A 676 -12.69 84.16 -26.47
CA ALA A 676 -12.61 83.26 -25.33
C ALA A 676 -13.67 82.14 -25.40
N THR A 677 -14.88 82.45 -25.88
CA THR A 677 -15.96 81.48 -26.05
C THR A 677 -15.62 80.42 -27.09
N GLN A 678 -15.08 80.82 -28.25
CA GLN A 678 -14.65 79.85 -29.26
C GLN A 678 -13.48 79.00 -28.75
N ALA A 679 -12.52 79.61 -28.05
CA ALA A 679 -11.41 78.87 -27.44
C ALA A 679 -11.88 77.87 -26.38
N LEU A 680 -12.94 78.16 -25.62
CA LEU A 680 -13.55 77.20 -24.70
C LEU A 680 -14.17 76.01 -25.46
N ILE A 681 -14.84 76.26 -26.59
CA ILE A 681 -15.41 75.18 -27.43
C ILE A 681 -14.31 74.26 -27.92
N ASP A 682 -13.23 74.82 -28.46
CA ASP A 682 -12.11 74.05 -29.00
C ASP A 682 -11.34 73.31 -27.89
N ALA A 683 -11.18 73.92 -26.70
CA ALA A 683 -10.62 73.25 -25.53
C ALA A 683 -11.48 72.08 -25.04
N ASN A 684 -12.81 72.19 -25.10
CA ASN A 684 -13.72 71.07 -24.81
C ASN A 684 -13.61 69.95 -25.85
N ALA A 685 -13.49 70.29 -27.14
CA ALA A 685 -13.28 69.31 -28.20
C ALA A 685 -11.96 68.55 -28.01
N ALA A 686 -10.88 69.28 -27.70
CA ALA A 686 -9.58 68.70 -27.36
C ALA A 686 -9.69 67.76 -26.15
N TYR A 687 -10.36 68.18 -25.07
CA TYR A 687 -10.60 67.36 -23.88
C TYR A 687 -11.30 66.03 -24.19
N ILE A 688 -12.35 66.06 -25.01
CA ILE A 688 -13.09 64.86 -25.42
C ILE A 688 -12.20 63.95 -26.28
N SER A 689 -11.40 64.51 -27.19
CA SER A 689 -10.53 63.76 -28.10
C SER A 689 -9.48 62.91 -27.39
N ILE A 690 -9.03 63.35 -26.21
CA ILE A 690 -8.05 62.65 -25.37
C ILE A 690 -8.69 61.88 -24.21
N SER A 691 -10.02 61.75 -24.18
CA SER A 691 -10.73 61.05 -23.11
C SER A 691 -10.56 59.52 -23.21
N PRO A 692 -10.67 58.77 -22.10
CA PRO A 692 -10.62 57.30 -22.12
C PRO A 692 -11.64 56.64 -23.04
N ALA A 693 -12.75 57.33 -23.33
CA ALA A 693 -13.80 56.81 -24.21
C ALA A 693 -13.42 56.90 -25.70
N ILE A 694 -12.65 57.91 -26.09
CA ILE A 694 -12.21 58.13 -27.49
C ILE A 694 -10.82 57.55 -27.74
N MET A 695 -9.97 57.56 -26.71
CA MET A 695 -8.61 57.06 -26.75
C MET A 695 -8.43 56.02 -25.62
N PRO A 696 -9.05 54.82 -25.75
CA PRO A 696 -8.98 53.75 -24.76
C PRO A 696 -7.62 53.03 -24.77
N GLY A 697 -7.41 52.11 -23.82
CA GLY A 697 -6.20 51.29 -23.75
C GLY A 697 -5.02 51.96 -23.03
N GLY A 698 -5.29 53.01 -22.24
CA GLY A 698 -4.28 53.65 -21.41
C GLY A 698 -3.83 52.72 -20.26
N ILE A 699 -2.52 52.65 -20.05
CA ILE A 699 -1.89 51.78 -19.04
C ILE A 699 -1.57 52.57 -17.76
N ASP A 700 -1.54 51.92 -16.59
CA ASP A 700 -1.16 52.54 -15.32
C ASP A 700 0.18 51.98 -14.77
N PRO A 701 1.34 52.36 -15.34
CA PRO A 701 2.63 51.74 -15.05
C PRO A 701 3.12 51.94 -13.61
N GLY A 702 2.51 52.86 -12.86
CA GLY A 702 2.89 53.19 -11.49
C GLY A 702 1.73 53.17 -10.50
N ALA A 703 0.59 52.56 -10.86
CA ALA A 703 -0.63 52.55 -10.05
C ALA A 703 -1.03 53.96 -9.55
N GLY A 704 -0.97 54.95 -10.43
CA GLY A 704 -1.23 56.35 -10.16
C GLY A 704 -0.03 57.19 -9.74
N GLU A 705 1.17 56.63 -9.55
CA GLU A 705 2.40 57.38 -9.27
C GLU A 705 3.37 57.35 -10.44
N LEU A 706 3.58 58.50 -11.08
CA LEU A 706 4.45 58.65 -12.25
C LEU A 706 5.87 59.15 -11.89
N GLY A 707 6.07 59.65 -10.66
CA GLY A 707 7.37 60.14 -10.21
C GLY A 707 8.41 59.02 -10.15
N GLY A 708 9.56 59.25 -10.78
CA GLY A 708 10.64 58.26 -10.89
C GLY A 708 10.53 57.33 -12.09
N LEU A 709 9.45 57.40 -12.88
CA LEU A 709 9.30 56.60 -14.09
C LEU A 709 9.99 57.25 -15.29
N THR A 710 10.37 56.42 -16.26
CA THR A 710 10.71 56.82 -17.62
C THR A 710 9.69 56.23 -18.56
N LEU A 711 8.95 57.07 -19.28
CA LEU A 711 7.80 56.66 -20.08
C LEU A 711 8.03 56.93 -21.56
N ALA A 712 7.84 55.90 -22.37
CA ALA A 712 7.81 55.98 -23.83
C ALA A 712 6.53 56.69 -24.32
N PRO A 713 6.44 57.10 -25.59
CA PRO A 713 5.23 57.72 -26.14
C PRO A 713 4.04 56.75 -26.01
N GLY A 714 2.84 57.26 -25.72
CA GLY A 714 1.68 56.41 -25.49
C GLY A 714 0.53 57.05 -24.73
N VAL A 715 -0.51 56.25 -24.50
CA VAL A 715 -1.68 56.61 -23.68
C VAL A 715 -1.53 55.96 -22.31
N TYR A 716 -1.73 56.74 -21.26
CA TYR A 716 -1.60 56.34 -19.87
C TYR A 716 -2.89 56.68 -19.15
N MET A 717 -3.43 55.76 -18.38
CA MET A 717 -4.67 55.98 -17.64
C MET A 717 -4.46 55.61 -16.17
N SER A 718 -4.90 56.47 -15.26
CA SER A 718 -4.80 56.19 -13.83
C SER A 718 -5.98 55.32 -13.39
N GLU A 719 -5.70 54.10 -12.92
CA GLU A 719 -6.72 53.20 -12.38
C GLU A 719 -7.30 53.75 -11.06
N SER A 720 -6.44 54.35 -10.23
CA SER A 720 -6.87 55.02 -8.99
C SER A 720 -7.69 56.30 -9.24
N GLY A 721 -7.71 56.76 -10.49
CA GLY A 721 -8.33 58.00 -10.91
C GLY A 721 -7.48 59.25 -10.62
N THR A 722 -6.27 59.14 -10.06
CA THR A 722 -5.38 60.31 -9.84
C THR A 722 -3.95 59.99 -10.22
N PHE A 723 -3.33 60.87 -11.01
CA PHE A 723 -1.89 60.84 -11.22
C PHE A 723 -1.16 61.73 -10.22
N ASN A 724 -0.13 61.16 -9.59
CA ASN A 724 0.82 61.83 -8.72
C ASN A 724 2.20 61.82 -9.37
N ILE A 725 2.94 62.92 -9.23
CA ILE A 725 4.38 62.99 -9.49
C ILE A 725 5.02 63.43 -8.18
N SER A 726 5.29 62.48 -7.30
CA SER A 726 5.71 62.74 -5.92
C SER A 726 7.06 62.11 -5.56
N ASN A 727 7.35 60.92 -6.11
CA ASN A 727 8.53 60.12 -5.75
C ASN A 727 9.85 60.56 -6.43
N GLY A 728 9.77 61.42 -7.44
CA GLY A 728 10.94 61.87 -8.20
C GLY A 728 10.54 62.57 -9.49
N PRO A 729 11.50 62.94 -10.36
CA PRO A 729 11.17 63.46 -11.67
C PRO A 729 10.51 62.37 -12.52
N LEU A 730 9.52 62.77 -13.34
CA LEU A 730 9.00 61.92 -14.42
C LEU A 730 9.83 62.20 -15.67
N THR A 731 10.35 61.16 -16.31
CA THR A 731 11.09 61.30 -17.58
C THR A 731 10.21 60.85 -18.74
N LEU A 732 10.04 61.69 -19.76
CA LEU A 732 9.39 61.35 -21.02
C LEU A 732 10.45 61.19 -22.11
N ASP A 733 10.51 60.00 -22.71
CA ASP A 733 11.54 59.61 -23.66
C ASP A 733 10.91 59.38 -25.04
N ALA A 734 11.20 60.28 -25.99
CA ALA A 734 10.70 60.19 -27.36
C ALA A 734 11.30 59.05 -28.18
N GLN A 735 12.34 58.38 -27.69
CA GLN A 735 13.05 57.30 -28.40
C GLN A 735 13.54 57.71 -29.80
N GLY A 736 13.80 59.00 -30.01
CA GLY A 736 14.24 59.55 -31.30
C GLY A 736 13.12 60.05 -32.22
N ASP A 737 11.84 59.90 -31.86
CA ASP A 737 10.72 60.44 -32.64
C ASP A 737 10.31 61.86 -32.18
N PRO A 738 10.54 62.91 -32.99
CA PRO A 738 10.12 64.26 -32.64
C PRO A 738 8.59 64.47 -32.64
N ASN A 739 7.82 63.53 -33.21
CA ASN A 739 6.35 63.54 -33.20
C ASN A 739 5.76 62.66 -32.09
N ALA A 740 6.61 62.07 -31.24
CA ALA A 740 6.21 61.30 -30.08
C ALA A 740 5.17 62.05 -29.24
N THR A 741 4.07 61.37 -28.91
CA THR A 741 2.93 61.94 -28.17
C THR A 741 2.65 61.16 -26.89
N TRP A 742 2.35 61.88 -25.82
CA TRP A 742 1.92 61.33 -24.54
C TRP A 742 0.56 61.86 -24.17
N VAL A 743 -0.36 60.97 -23.81
CA VAL A 743 -1.69 61.32 -23.30
C VAL A 743 -1.87 60.69 -21.93
N PHE A 744 -2.02 61.51 -20.89
CA PHE A 744 -2.25 61.08 -19.52
C PHE A 744 -3.70 61.33 -19.14
N GLN A 745 -4.43 60.27 -18.82
CA GLN A 745 -5.85 60.29 -18.49
C GLN A 745 -6.07 60.02 -17.01
N SER A 746 -6.57 61.03 -16.31
CA SER A 746 -6.91 60.95 -14.89
C SER A 746 -8.37 61.36 -14.66
N ALA A 747 -9.19 60.43 -14.18
CA ALA A 747 -10.62 60.66 -13.97
C ALA A 747 -10.93 61.63 -12.82
N ALA A 748 -10.02 61.79 -11.85
CA ALA A 748 -10.17 62.69 -10.71
C ALA A 748 -9.10 63.79 -10.75
N GLY A 749 -7.82 63.53 -10.48
CA GLY A 749 -6.86 64.61 -10.23
C GLY A 749 -5.48 64.45 -10.84
N LEU A 750 -4.73 65.56 -10.88
CA LEU A 750 -3.28 65.55 -11.14
C LEU A 750 -2.59 66.31 -10.01
N THR A 751 -1.65 65.67 -9.33
CA THR A 751 -0.84 66.30 -8.27
C THR A 751 0.63 66.19 -8.62
N VAL A 752 1.31 67.33 -8.77
CA VAL A 752 2.76 67.38 -9.01
C VAL A 752 3.43 68.02 -7.81
N GLY A 753 4.43 67.33 -7.26
CA GLY A 753 5.14 67.77 -6.07
C GLY A 753 4.51 67.30 -4.76
N ILE A 754 5.24 67.52 -3.68
CA ILE A 754 4.84 67.28 -2.30
C ILE A 754 5.00 68.56 -1.47
N ALA A 755 4.45 68.58 -0.25
CA ALA A 755 4.60 69.73 0.64
C ALA A 755 6.05 69.95 1.09
N GLY A 756 6.44 71.23 1.27
CA GLY A 756 7.74 71.65 1.78
C GLY A 756 8.70 72.20 0.72
N PRO A 757 9.74 72.95 1.10
CA PRO A 757 10.55 73.79 0.20
C PRO A 757 11.41 73.01 -0.82
N THR A 758 11.56 71.69 -0.66
CA THR A 758 12.24 70.79 -1.62
C THR A 758 11.25 69.83 -2.30
N GLY A 759 9.96 70.09 -2.13
CA GLY A 759 8.86 69.23 -2.57
C GLY A 759 8.53 69.35 -4.05
N ALA A 760 9.10 70.33 -4.76
CA ALA A 760 8.88 70.50 -6.19
C ALA A 760 9.32 69.28 -7.00
N ARG A 761 8.55 68.93 -8.03
CA ARG A 761 8.89 67.87 -8.98
C ARG A 761 8.88 68.41 -10.40
N SER A 762 9.64 67.73 -11.25
CA SER A 762 9.84 68.15 -12.63
C SER A 762 9.59 67.01 -13.60
N ILE A 763 9.08 67.36 -14.78
CA ILE A 763 9.01 66.47 -15.92
C ILE A 763 10.22 66.76 -16.82
N VAL A 764 11.01 65.73 -17.09
CA VAL A 764 12.23 65.79 -17.90
C VAL A 764 11.92 65.23 -19.28
N MET A 765 12.22 66.00 -20.33
CA MET A 765 12.03 65.60 -21.73
C MET A 765 13.36 65.13 -22.30
N THR A 766 13.40 63.95 -22.93
CA THR A 766 14.62 63.35 -23.49
C THR A 766 14.43 62.85 -24.91
N ASN A 767 15.54 62.65 -25.64
CA ASN A 767 15.61 62.02 -26.96
C ASN A 767 14.64 62.57 -28.03
N GLY A 768 14.40 63.89 -28.03
CA GLY A 768 13.56 64.56 -29.04
C GLY A 768 12.14 64.87 -28.58
N ALA A 769 11.79 64.55 -27.33
CA ALA A 769 10.45 64.80 -26.79
C ALA A 769 10.14 66.30 -26.73
N LEU A 770 8.95 66.70 -27.20
CA LEU A 770 8.52 68.10 -27.26
C LEU A 770 7.32 68.36 -26.32
N PRO A 771 7.33 69.45 -25.53
CA PRO A 771 6.22 69.82 -24.66
C PRO A 771 4.85 69.91 -25.33
N LYS A 772 4.82 70.29 -26.62
CA LYS A 772 3.57 70.43 -27.37
C LYS A 772 2.83 69.12 -27.63
N ASN A 773 3.50 67.99 -27.51
CA ASN A 773 2.93 66.66 -27.73
C ASN A 773 2.57 65.94 -26.42
N VAL A 774 2.55 66.64 -25.28
CA VAL A 774 2.19 66.06 -23.98
C VAL A 774 0.83 66.62 -23.56
N PHE A 775 -0.13 65.75 -23.28
CA PHE A 775 -1.50 66.12 -22.94
C PHE A 775 -1.96 65.46 -21.65
N TRP A 776 -2.63 66.23 -20.79
CA TRP A 776 -3.19 65.75 -19.53
C TRP A 776 -4.70 65.96 -19.53
N TYR A 777 -5.45 64.87 -19.62
CA TYR A 777 -6.88 64.83 -19.36
C TYR A 777 -7.09 64.71 -17.84
N VAL A 778 -7.70 65.72 -17.22
CA VAL A 778 -7.95 65.75 -15.78
C VAL A 778 -9.44 65.96 -15.51
N GLY A 779 -10.10 64.95 -14.92
CA GLY A 779 -11.54 64.92 -14.68
C GLY A 779 -12.05 65.87 -13.60
N SER A 780 -11.17 66.37 -12.73
CA SER A 780 -11.43 67.43 -11.74
C SER A 780 -10.31 68.48 -11.80
N SER A 781 -9.49 68.62 -10.74
CA SER A 781 -8.51 69.69 -10.60
C SER A 781 -7.06 69.20 -10.69
N ALA A 782 -6.18 70.06 -11.19
CA ALA A 782 -4.73 69.84 -11.16
C ALA A 782 -4.03 70.78 -10.16
N THR A 783 -3.16 70.24 -9.31
CA THR A 783 -2.31 70.99 -8.37
C THR A 783 -0.85 70.78 -8.73
N ILE A 784 -0.19 71.85 -9.15
CA ILE A 784 1.16 71.81 -9.68
C ILE A 784 2.11 72.53 -8.73
N ASN A 785 3.04 71.77 -8.16
CA ASN A 785 4.11 72.23 -7.27
C ASN A 785 3.63 73.26 -6.26
N ALA A 786 2.70 72.86 -5.38
CA ALA A 786 2.14 73.72 -4.34
C ALA A 786 3.22 74.44 -3.49
N ALA A 787 4.42 73.84 -3.35
CA ALA A 787 5.54 74.42 -2.62
C ALA A 787 6.44 75.38 -3.44
N GLY A 788 6.07 75.73 -4.67
CA GLY A 788 6.89 76.53 -5.59
C GLY A 788 8.01 75.72 -6.25
N GLY A 789 8.59 76.27 -7.32
CA GLY A 789 9.67 75.62 -8.09
C GLY A 789 9.23 74.49 -9.03
N GLY A 790 10.22 73.79 -9.60
CA GLY A 790 10.03 72.66 -10.50
C GLY A 790 9.50 73.02 -11.90
N THR A 791 9.35 72.02 -12.76
CA THR A 791 8.95 72.20 -14.16
C THR A 791 7.87 71.20 -14.56
N MET A 792 6.68 71.70 -14.86
CA MET A 792 5.59 70.95 -15.48
C MET A 792 5.69 71.05 -17.00
N VAL A 793 5.26 70.00 -17.71
CA VAL A 793 5.32 69.92 -19.17
C VAL A 793 3.98 69.43 -19.72
N GLY A 794 3.50 70.08 -20.78
CA GLY A 794 2.34 69.65 -21.55
C GLY A 794 1.11 70.54 -21.41
N THR A 795 0.10 70.25 -22.20
CA THR A 795 -1.22 70.89 -22.16
C THR A 795 -2.09 70.18 -21.13
N ILE A 796 -2.36 70.84 -20.01
CA ILE A 796 -3.26 70.38 -18.97
C ILE A 796 -4.67 70.85 -19.33
N ILE A 797 -5.61 69.91 -19.46
CA ILE A 797 -7.02 70.22 -19.67
C ILE A 797 -7.81 69.63 -18.49
N ALA A 798 -8.28 70.50 -17.62
CA ALA A 798 -8.93 70.15 -16.36
C ALA A 798 -10.35 70.71 -16.29
N THR A 799 -11.30 69.99 -15.69
CA THR A 799 -12.67 70.50 -15.56
C THR A 799 -12.82 71.47 -14.39
N ALA A 800 -12.17 71.18 -13.26
CA ALA A 800 -12.40 71.83 -11.97
C ALA A 800 -11.21 72.66 -11.46
N GLY A 801 -10.35 73.14 -12.37
CA GLY A 801 -9.35 74.16 -12.05
C GLY A 801 -7.91 73.66 -12.13
N VAL A 802 -6.99 74.61 -12.27
CA VAL A 802 -5.54 74.35 -12.23
C VAL A 802 -4.90 75.35 -11.28
N THR A 803 -4.13 74.84 -10.32
CA THR A 803 -3.46 75.64 -9.30
C THR A 803 -1.95 75.46 -9.38
N PHE A 804 -1.22 76.56 -9.51
CA PHE A 804 0.24 76.58 -9.53
C PHE A 804 0.79 77.30 -8.31
N SER A 805 1.55 76.58 -7.48
CA SER A 805 2.13 77.12 -6.25
C SER A 805 1.08 77.66 -5.27
N THR A 806 1.43 77.80 -4.00
CA THR A 806 0.62 78.51 -3.01
C THR A 806 1.21 79.88 -2.70
N PRO A 807 0.43 80.80 -2.08
CA PRO A 807 0.98 82.04 -1.54
C PRO A 807 2.21 81.79 -0.66
N ASP A 808 3.07 82.81 -0.57
CA ASP A 808 4.35 82.83 0.17
C ASP A 808 5.52 82.02 -0.42
N ASN A 809 5.33 81.29 -1.53
CA ASN A 809 6.44 80.66 -2.23
C ASN A 809 7.12 81.63 -3.21
N MET A 810 8.42 81.82 -3.03
CA MET A 810 9.25 82.68 -3.89
C MET A 810 9.84 81.95 -5.09
N ASP A 811 9.93 80.62 -5.03
CA ASP A 811 10.49 79.81 -6.09
C ASP A 811 9.51 79.70 -7.27
N GLN A 812 10.00 80.08 -8.45
CA GLN A 812 9.16 80.18 -9.64
C GLN A 812 8.77 78.80 -10.16
N THR A 813 7.47 78.53 -10.29
CA THR A 813 6.98 77.29 -10.93
C THR A 813 6.94 77.49 -12.43
N VAL A 814 7.48 76.55 -13.20
CA VAL A 814 7.50 76.65 -14.67
C VAL A 814 6.52 75.65 -15.28
N LEU A 815 5.70 76.10 -16.22
CA LEU A 815 4.93 75.26 -17.14
C LEU A 815 5.43 75.48 -18.56
N ASN A 816 6.00 74.45 -19.18
CA ASN A 816 6.23 74.43 -20.62
C ASN A 816 5.02 73.75 -21.27
N GLY A 817 4.00 74.53 -21.63
CA GLY A 817 2.69 73.98 -21.93
C GLY A 817 1.56 74.99 -21.76
N ARG A 818 0.38 74.47 -21.38
CA ARG A 818 -0.87 75.24 -21.25
C ARG A 818 -1.67 74.74 -20.05
N ALA A 819 -2.38 75.64 -19.38
CA ALA A 819 -3.28 75.33 -18.27
C ALA A 819 -4.71 75.70 -18.64
N LEU A 820 -5.47 74.75 -19.17
CA LEU A 820 -6.82 74.96 -19.68
C LEU A 820 -7.84 74.40 -18.68
N SER A 821 -8.41 75.27 -17.85
CA SER A 821 -9.54 74.92 -16.98
C SER A 821 -10.86 75.19 -17.70
N LEU A 822 -11.68 74.17 -17.90
CA LEU A 822 -12.91 74.25 -18.69
C LEU A 822 -14.06 74.94 -17.94
N VAL A 823 -14.14 74.77 -16.60
CA VAL A 823 -15.22 75.34 -15.79
C VAL A 823 -14.65 76.28 -14.73
N ALA A 824 -13.74 75.80 -13.88
CA ALA A 824 -13.24 76.58 -12.74
C ALA A 824 -12.06 77.50 -13.11
N SER A 825 -11.47 78.14 -12.09
CA SER A 825 -10.40 79.12 -12.29
C SER A 825 -9.05 78.46 -12.49
N VAL A 826 -8.14 79.23 -13.10
CA VAL A 826 -6.69 78.97 -13.01
C VAL A 826 -6.12 79.93 -11.97
N THR A 827 -5.43 79.39 -10.97
CA THR A 827 -4.79 80.18 -9.91
C THR A 827 -3.30 79.95 -9.91
N MET A 828 -2.53 81.02 -9.73
CA MET A 828 -1.07 80.95 -9.83
C MET A 828 -0.35 81.93 -8.90
N VAL A 829 0.83 81.53 -8.46
CA VAL A 829 1.76 82.36 -7.68
C VAL A 829 3.15 82.19 -8.26
N ASN A 830 3.80 83.30 -8.65
CA ASN A 830 5.17 83.31 -9.19
C ASN A 830 5.36 82.19 -10.23
N THR A 831 4.55 82.20 -11.27
CA THR A 831 4.51 81.11 -12.27
C THR A 831 4.91 81.62 -13.64
N THR A 832 5.79 80.89 -14.32
CA THR A 832 6.12 81.12 -15.73
C THR A 832 5.40 80.09 -16.59
N ILE A 833 4.53 80.53 -17.49
CA ILE A 833 3.93 79.67 -18.51
C ILE A 833 4.55 80.00 -19.87
N ASN A 834 5.22 79.03 -20.46
CA ASN A 834 5.79 79.10 -21.80
C ASN A 834 4.88 78.34 -22.77
N VAL A 835 4.09 79.08 -23.58
CA VAL A 835 3.21 78.46 -24.56
C VAL A 835 4.07 77.86 -25.69
N PRO A 836 3.96 76.54 -25.95
CA PRO A 836 4.68 75.92 -27.05
C PRO A 836 4.18 76.47 -28.39
N ALA A 837 5.11 76.71 -29.32
CA ALA A 837 4.76 77.05 -30.69
C ALA A 837 3.81 75.99 -31.28
N PRO A 838 2.77 76.40 -32.03
CA PRO A 838 1.85 75.47 -32.68
C PRO A 838 2.59 74.42 -33.54
#